data_AF-A0A972IM16-F1
#
_entry.id   AF-A0A972IM16-F1
#
_cell.length_a   1.000
_cell.length_b   1.000
_cell.length_c   1.000
_cell.angle_alpha   90.00
_cell.angle_beta   90.00
_cell.angle_gamma   90.00
#
_symmetry.space_group_name_H-M   'P 1'
#
loop_
_entity.id
_entity.type
_entity.pdbx_description
1 polymer ?
#
loop_
_entity_poly.entity_id
_entity_poly.type
_entity_poly.pdbx_seq_one_letter_code
_entity_poly.pdbx_strand_id
1 'polypeptide(L)'
;MKTRRQNENPSMDTLSRRGFLTQAVQIGAAGWTLANVEVLHAQTNKPRWQIGCYTRPWDQYDYRVALDAIAEAGYEYVGLMTTKSETHLVISVATPIEEALHVGDEVRRRGLKVVSVYGGDIPVARSLEAGIEGLRKLIDNCAACGSTNLLMGGTGDRKLYDAYYKAIAECCDYAAERGIGISIKPHGGLNATGPQCRGTIESIGHKNFRIWYDPGNIYYYSNGELSPVVDAPSVNGLVSGMCVKDYRHPKDVLVTPGTGQVDFRVVFALLNAGGFEGGPLVVECLDPGDLPHTLEEAKKARRFLEELTGQKSQRADHAARRDSLEVGVGVVDITPPLGYRMSGYFHERLSEGVSNPLHAKAIVMRQGATKAAMVFCDIIGLSPDVSRAARQRAESVTGIPAANILLAATHSHTGPLYWGTLRNHFHEQALAKSGQDPCESADYSAMLAERIVQAIRQADSAVRPVRVEAGIAQQQGLSFNRRFHMKDGTVRFNPGVLNPDIVRAAGPIDPSVGVVLFRTADRNEALAGLVNFALHLDTVGGTQYAADYPYYLEQELRQTLGGEFTLLFGTGTCGDINHIDVTRQERLKTDEIGRTLARTVVDALAGLKAARAPSLAVARAVVEAPLQTFTADEIEQARRDIHKVGTQELPFLDQVRAYKILALQWRGGPTLPLEVQVFRLSDEIAVVGLPGEVFVDLGLAIKQASPFATTLVIELCQDAPGYIPTRKAFAEGSYETVNSRVAPGGGERMADAAIELLVQLAPAGTEGT
;
A
#
# COMPACT_ATOMS: atom_id res chain seq x y z
N MET A 1 -12.01 62.07 -42.61
CA MET A 1 -10.83 62.87 -43.00
C MET A 1 -9.58 62.07 -42.63
N LYS A 2 -8.84 61.58 -43.64
CA LYS A 2 -7.42 61.13 -43.68
C LYS A 2 -6.91 60.10 -42.63
N THR A 3 -6.86 58.79 -42.96
CA THR A 3 -5.78 57.98 -43.62
C THR A 3 -4.68 57.52 -42.64
N ARG A 4 -4.23 56.26 -42.46
CA ARG A 4 -3.96 55.04 -43.29
C ARG A 4 -2.46 54.70 -43.12
N ARG A 5 -2.11 53.45 -42.73
CA ARG A 5 -1.10 52.53 -43.34
C ARG A 5 -0.15 51.78 -42.39
N GLN A 6 -0.04 50.49 -42.70
CA GLN A 6 1.04 49.54 -42.44
C GLN A 6 2.37 49.98 -43.10
N ASN A 7 3.52 49.53 -42.56
CA ASN A 7 4.49 48.66 -43.27
C ASN A 7 5.78 48.39 -42.44
N GLU A 8 6.07 47.09 -42.31
CA GLU A 8 7.32 46.34 -42.49
C GLU A 8 8.72 47.00 -42.36
N ASN A 9 9.58 46.25 -41.63
CA ASN A 9 11.05 46.10 -41.57
C ASN A 9 11.98 47.02 -42.39
N PRO A 10 13.19 47.26 -41.84
CA PRO A 10 14.37 46.78 -42.56
C PRO A 10 15.47 46.12 -41.70
N SER A 11 16.34 45.47 -42.45
CA SER A 11 17.43 44.54 -42.13
C SER A 11 18.67 45.10 -41.42
N MET A 12 19.41 44.14 -40.85
CA MET A 12 20.85 44.11 -40.53
C MET A 12 21.75 45.08 -41.31
N ASP A 13 22.69 45.74 -40.62
CA ASP A 13 24.09 45.26 -40.61
C ASP A 13 25.00 45.91 -39.53
N THR A 14 26.02 45.12 -39.14
CA THR A 14 27.30 45.43 -38.48
C THR A 14 27.42 45.72 -36.97
N LEU A 15 28.19 44.83 -36.30
CA LEU A 15 29.21 45.03 -35.24
C LEU A 15 29.34 43.71 -34.43
N SER A 16 30.47 43.25 -33.90
CA SER A 16 31.87 43.15 -34.33
C SER A 16 32.50 41.98 -33.55
N ARG A 17 33.61 41.41 -34.04
CA ARG A 17 34.27 40.13 -33.64
C ARG A 17 34.81 40.00 -32.20
N ARG A 18 34.37 40.81 -31.23
CA ARG A 18 34.90 40.75 -29.84
C ARG A 18 33.87 40.46 -28.74
N GLY A 19 32.62 40.15 -29.09
CA GLY A 19 31.58 39.74 -28.13
C GLY A 19 31.18 38.26 -28.17
N PHE A 20 31.81 37.42 -29.00
CA PHE A 20 31.32 36.07 -29.32
C PHE A 20 32.20 34.91 -28.81
N LEU A 21 33.13 35.17 -27.88
CA LEU A 21 34.00 34.15 -27.28
C LEU A 21 33.64 33.86 -25.81
N THR A 22 32.38 34.02 -25.42
CA THR A 22 31.90 33.67 -24.06
C THR A 22 30.63 32.83 -24.04
N GLN A 23 30.08 32.42 -25.19
CA GLN A 23 28.95 31.48 -25.25
C GLN A 23 29.00 30.65 -26.53
N ALA A 24 29.85 29.60 -26.56
CA ALA A 24 29.75 28.51 -27.54
C ALA A 24 30.62 27.30 -27.13
N VAL A 25 30.36 26.69 -25.96
CA VAL A 25 30.80 25.30 -25.64
C VAL A 25 29.66 24.52 -24.94
N GLN A 26 28.41 24.80 -25.26
CA GLN A 26 27.30 23.94 -24.83
C GLN A 26 26.30 23.76 -25.95
N ILE A 27 26.61 22.83 -26.85
CA ILE A 27 25.74 21.81 -27.45
C ILE A 27 26.73 20.84 -28.14
N GLY A 28 26.94 19.69 -27.50
CA GLY A 28 27.87 18.69 -28.01
C GLY A 28 28.44 17.76 -26.95
N ALA A 29 27.58 17.06 -26.20
CA ALA A 29 27.88 15.77 -25.56
C ALA A 29 26.64 15.25 -24.83
N ALA A 30 25.64 14.83 -25.60
CA ALA A 30 24.76 13.77 -25.16
C ALA A 30 25.59 12.48 -25.19
N GLY A 31 25.80 11.87 -24.02
CA GLY A 31 26.58 10.66 -23.86
C GLY A 31 27.78 10.89 -22.96
N TRP A 32 27.81 10.15 -21.84
CA TRP A 32 28.87 10.09 -20.82
C TRP A 32 28.83 11.19 -19.76
N THR A 33 27.99 11.01 -18.74
CA THR A 33 28.30 11.26 -17.31
C THR A 33 27.13 10.82 -16.42
N LEU A 34 26.85 9.52 -16.42
CA LEU A 34 25.97 8.85 -15.45
C LEU A 34 26.75 8.28 -14.25
N ALA A 35 27.95 8.80 -13.95
CA ALA A 35 28.88 8.16 -13.02
C ALA A 35 29.36 9.03 -11.83
N ASN A 36 28.86 10.25 -11.61
CA ASN A 36 29.42 11.12 -10.56
C ASN A 36 28.40 11.89 -9.68
N VAL A 37 27.15 11.41 -9.58
CA VAL A 37 26.18 11.95 -8.61
C VAL A 37 26.14 11.15 -7.28
N GLU A 38 26.87 10.04 -7.18
CA GLU A 38 26.98 9.26 -5.93
C GLU A 38 28.02 9.79 -4.92
N VAL A 39 28.76 10.86 -5.21
CA VAL A 39 29.90 11.28 -4.36
C VAL A 39 29.56 12.40 -3.35
N LEU A 40 28.32 12.86 -3.27
CA LEU A 40 27.90 13.91 -2.30
C LEU A 40 26.85 13.46 -1.27
N HIS A 41 26.72 12.16 -1.02
CA HIS A 41 25.96 11.60 0.11
C HIS A 41 26.76 10.59 0.94
N ALA A 42 28.07 10.83 1.10
CA ALA A 42 28.86 10.17 2.14
C ALA A 42 28.60 10.84 3.50
N GLN A 43 27.36 10.71 4.01
CA GLN A 43 27.21 10.64 5.46
C GLN A 43 27.96 9.40 5.92
N THR A 44 28.79 9.54 6.95
CA THR A 44 29.65 8.52 7.53
C THR A 44 28.82 7.32 8.02
N ASN A 45 28.49 6.38 7.13
CA ASN A 45 27.91 5.10 7.48
C ASN A 45 29.02 4.24 8.11
N LYS A 46 29.04 4.17 9.44
CA LYS A 46 29.75 3.10 10.16
C LYS A 46 29.31 1.74 9.58
N PRO A 47 30.21 0.74 9.46
CA PRO A 47 29.81 -0.58 9.00
C PRO A 47 28.73 -1.17 9.93
N ARG A 48 27.62 -1.60 9.33
CA ARG A 48 26.49 -2.24 10.04
C ARG A 48 26.90 -3.66 10.43
N TRP A 49 26.81 -4.01 11.70
CA TRP A 49 26.99 -5.40 12.15
C TRP A 49 25.92 -6.30 11.52
N GLN A 50 26.36 -7.45 11.02
CA GLN A 50 25.50 -8.46 10.40
C GLN A 50 25.16 -9.51 11.46
N ILE A 51 24.08 -9.28 12.21
CA ILE A 51 23.62 -10.19 13.27
C ILE A 51 22.86 -11.36 12.64
N GLY A 52 23.40 -12.57 12.81
CA GLY A 52 22.82 -13.80 12.28
C GLY A 52 22.79 -14.94 13.30
N CYS A 53 22.22 -16.07 12.89
CA CYS A 53 22.26 -17.32 13.63
C CYS A 53 22.66 -18.46 12.68
N TYR A 54 23.46 -19.40 13.16
CA TYR A 54 23.74 -20.63 12.43
C TYR A 54 22.53 -21.56 12.48
N THR A 55 22.42 -22.50 11.53
CA THR A 55 21.39 -23.56 11.58
C THR A 55 21.59 -24.56 12.72
N ARG A 56 22.79 -24.56 13.34
CA ARG A 56 23.23 -25.54 14.35
C ARG A 56 22.28 -25.73 15.55
N PRO A 57 21.63 -24.71 16.13
CA PRO A 57 20.70 -24.93 17.25
C PRO A 57 19.51 -25.85 16.91
N TRP A 58 19.25 -26.10 15.63
CA TRP A 58 18.20 -26.98 15.12
C TRP A 58 18.75 -28.18 14.35
N ASP A 59 19.98 -28.63 14.64
CA ASP A 59 20.69 -29.68 13.90
C ASP A 59 19.99 -31.05 13.86
N GLN A 60 19.07 -31.31 14.79
CA GLN A 60 18.20 -32.49 14.80
C GLN A 60 17.05 -32.42 13.77
N TYR A 61 16.86 -31.28 13.09
CA TYR A 61 15.84 -31.04 12.07
C TYR A 61 16.46 -30.77 10.70
N ASP A 62 15.63 -30.79 9.66
CA ASP A 62 16.00 -30.30 8.34
C ASP A 62 16.29 -28.79 8.39
N TYR A 63 17.30 -28.32 7.65
CA TYR A 63 17.75 -26.94 7.68
C TYR A 63 16.64 -25.95 7.37
N ARG A 64 15.61 -26.33 6.59
CA ARG A 64 14.47 -25.45 6.31
C ARG A 64 13.69 -25.08 7.57
N VAL A 65 13.58 -26.00 8.53
CA VAL A 65 13.00 -25.74 9.86
C VAL A 65 13.84 -24.72 10.62
N ALA A 66 15.18 -24.85 10.55
CA ALA A 66 16.08 -23.88 11.13
C ALA A 66 15.92 -22.49 10.47
N LEU A 67 15.80 -22.44 9.14
CA LEU A 67 15.60 -21.18 8.42
C LEU A 67 14.28 -20.49 8.79
N ASP A 68 13.19 -21.26 8.93
CA ASP A 68 11.89 -20.74 9.39
C ASP A 68 12.04 -20.12 10.79
N ALA A 69 12.65 -20.85 11.73
CA ALA A 69 12.87 -20.37 13.10
C ALA A 69 13.80 -19.16 13.17
N ILE A 70 14.86 -19.10 12.35
CA ILE A 70 15.80 -17.96 12.30
C ILE A 70 15.10 -16.71 11.76
N ALA A 71 14.27 -16.85 10.72
CA ALA A 71 13.47 -15.76 10.18
C ALA A 71 12.43 -15.28 11.20
N GLU A 72 11.72 -16.20 11.86
CA GLU A 72 10.72 -15.90 12.89
C GLU A 72 11.35 -15.25 14.14
N ALA A 73 12.57 -15.67 14.52
CA ALA A 73 13.32 -15.03 15.59
C ALA A 73 13.70 -13.57 15.25
N GLY A 74 13.63 -13.19 13.97
CA GLY A 74 13.85 -11.84 13.46
C GLY A 74 15.28 -11.58 12.98
N TYR A 75 16.09 -12.62 12.71
CA TYR A 75 17.42 -12.42 12.12
C TYR A 75 17.32 -11.98 10.65
N GLU A 76 18.30 -11.20 10.19
CA GLU A 76 18.45 -10.82 8.76
C GLU A 76 19.46 -11.74 8.04
N TYR A 77 20.36 -12.34 8.80
CA TYR A 77 21.49 -13.10 8.30
C TYR A 77 21.47 -14.51 8.86
N VAL A 78 21.97 -15.47 8.08
CA VAL A 78 22.07 -16.86 8.48
C VAL A 78 23.47 -17.39 8.19
N GLY A 79 23.96 -18.24 9.10
CA GLY A 79 25.08 -19.11 8.82
C GLY A 79 24.60 -20.54 8.54
N LEU A 80 25.09 -21.17 7.48
CA LEU A 80 24.76 -22.57 7.18
C LEU A 80 25.79 -23.47 7.85
N MET A 81 25.35 -24.35 8.77
CA MET A 81 26.24 -25.25 9.52
C MET A 81 25.65 -26.66 9.57
N THR A 82 25.29 -27.16 10.75
CA THR A 82 24.78 -28.52 10.90
C THR A 82 23.27 -28.58 10.63
N THR A 83 22.83 -29.77 10.22
CA THR A 83 21.43 -30.12 9.92
C THR A 83 21.26 -31.63 10.01
N LYS A 84 20.02 -32.10 10.05
CA LYS A 84 19.71 -33.52 9.88
C LYS A 84 19.89 -33.93 8.42
N SER A 85 21.07 -34.44 8.10
CA SER A 85 21.44 -35.00 6.79
C SER A 85 22.46 -36.12 6.97
N GLU A 86 22.78 -36.87 5.91
CA GLU A 86 23.80 -37.93 5.95
C GLU A 86 25.19 -37.40 6.34
N THR A 87 25.52 -36.18 5.91
CA THR A 87 26.80 -35.53 6.21
C THR A 87 26.76 -34.70 7.49
N HIS A 88 25.58 -34.58 8.12
CA HIS A 88 25.28 -33.68 9.22
C HIS A 88 25.54 -32.18 8.92
N LEU A 89 25.78 -31.81 7.66
CA LEU A 89 26.07 -30.46 7.20
C LEU A 89 25.05 -30.03 6.14
N VAL A 90 24.73 -28.72 6.12
CA VAL A 90 23.88 -28.13 5.09
C VAL A 90 24.60 -28.12 3.74
N ILE A 91 25.87 -27.69 3.75
CA ILE A 91 26.77 -27.72 2.59
C ILE A 91 28.04 -28.46 3.00
N SER A 92 28.46 -29.41 2.17
CA SER A 92 29.66 -30.23 2.36
C SER A 92 30.38 -30.46 1.03
N VAL A 93 31.54 -31.11 1.06
CA VAL A 93 32.23 -31.57 -0.15
C VAL A 93 31.39 -32.54 -1.00
N ALA A 94 30.41 -33.22 -0.40
CA ALA A 94 29.51 -34.13 -1.11
C ALA A 94 28.38 -33.37 -1.84
N THR A 95 27.99 -32.19 -1.35
CA THR A 95 26.84 -31.42 -1.85
C THR A 95 27.01 -31.04 -3.33
N PRO A 96 26.10 -31.43 -4.23
CA PRO A 96 26.07 -30.95 -5.61
C PRO A 96 25.80 -29.44 -5.70
N ILE A 97 26.25 -28.80 -6.77
CA ILE A 97 26.11 -27.35 -6.95
C ILE A 97 24.64 -26.93 -7.06
N GLU A 98 23.80 -27.79 -7.65
CA GLU A 98 22.36 -27.58 -7.78
C GLU A 98 21.66 -27.55 -6.42
N GLU A 99 22.11 -28.39 -5.49
CA GLU A 99 21.60 -28.39 -4.12
C GLU A 99 22.04 -27.13 -3.37
N ALA A 100 23.28 -26.67 -3.58
CA ALA A 100 23.75 -25.40 -3.00
C ALA A 100 22.96 -24.19 -3.53
N LEU A 101 22.63 -24.14 -4.82
CA LEU A 101 21.74 -23.13 -5.40
C LEU A 101 20.34 -23.19 -4.75
N HIS A 102 19.80 -24.39 -4.59
CA HIS A 102 18.50 -24.60 -3.96
C HIS A 102 18.46 -24.13 -2.51
N VAL A 103 19.52 -24.41 -1.73
CA VAL A 103 19.67 -23.89 -0.36
C VAL A 103 19.66 -22.35 -0.39
N GLY A 104 20.37 -21.73 -1.33
CA GLY A 104 20.35 -20.28 -1.52
C GLY A 104 18.95 -19.72 -1.85
N ASP A 105 18.16 -20.42 -2.66
CA ASP A 105 16.76 -20.07 -2.92
C ASP A 105 15.90 -20.16 -1.67
N GLU A 106 16.03 -21.23 -0.87
CA GLU A 106 15.28 -21.41 0.37
C GLU A 106 15.57 -20.32 1.40
N VAL A 107 16.82 -19.88 1.51
CA VAL A 107 17.22 -18.71 2.33
C VAL A 107 16.55 -17.44 1.82
N ARG A 108 16.62 -17.16 0.51
CA ARG A 108 16.07 -15.94 -0.09
C ARG A 108 14.54 -15.87 0.03
N ARG A 109 13.84 -16.99 -0.11
CA ARG A 109 12.37 -17.07 0.09
C ARG A 109 11.92 -16.61 1.48
N ARG A 110 12.79 -16.75 2.48
CA ARG A 110 12.54 -16.33 3.87
C ARG A 110 13.09 -14.95 4.20
N GLY A 111 13.59 -14.22 3.19
CA GLY A 111 14.15 -12.88 3.38
C GLY A 111 15.49 -12.84 4.14
N LEU A 112 16.17 -13.98 4.27
CA LEU A 112 17.47 -14.10 4.92
C LEU A 112 18.61 -13.91 3.92
N LYS A 113 19.84 -13.68 4.43
CA LYS A 113 21.08 -13.60 3.65
C LYS A 113 22.16 -14.51 4.25
N VAL A 114 22.79 -15.35 3.43
CA VAL A 114 23.89 -16.20 3.89
C VAL A 114 25.15 -15.35 4.11
N VAL A 115 25.75 -15.43 5.30
CA VAL A 115 27.01 -14.72 5.63
C VAL A 115 28.19 -15.66 5.84
N SER A 116 27.92 -16.94 6.13
CA SER A 116 28.95 -17.94 6.37
C SER A 116 28.40 -19.34 6.12
N VAL A 117 29.26 -20.21 5.58
CA VAL A 117 29.03 -21.66 5.49
C VAL A 117 30.14 -22.37 6.27
N TYR A 118 29.80 -23.31 7.15
CA TYR A 118 30.78 -24.20 7.77
C TYR A 118 31.07 -25.38 6.84
N GLY A 119 32.29 -25.45 6.31
CA GLY A 119 32.66 -26.41 5.25
C GLY A 119 32.95 -27.84 5.71
N GLY A 120 33.12 -28.06 7.02
CA GLY A 120 33.59 -29.34 7.55
C GLY A 120 35.02 -29.68 7.11
N ASP A 121 35.29 -30.96 6.92
CA ASP A 121 36.59 -31.48 6.51
C ASP A 121 36.77 -31.54 4.98
N ILE A 122 38.03 -31.42 4.53
CA ILE A 122 38.45 -31.65 3.14
C ILE A 122 39.28 -32.94 3.06
N PRO A 123 39.27 -33.66 1.92
CA PRO A 123 39.80 -35.03 1.84
C PRO A 123 41.33 -35.10 1.67
N VAL A 124 42.10 -34.29 2.42
CA VAL A 124 43.58 -34.28 2.38
C VAL A 124 44.23 -35.57 2.84
N ALA A 125 43.49 -36.41 3.58
CA ALA A 125 43.92 -37.76 3.93
C ALA A 125 44.04 -38.70 2.71
N ARG A 126 43.36 -38.37 1.59
CA ARG A 126 43.49 -39.11 0.32
C ARG A 126 44.70 -38.62 -0.48
N SER A 127 44.79 -37.32 -0.71
CA SER A 127 45.97 -36.63 -1.25
C SER A 127 45.80 -35.11 -1.11
N LEU A 128 46.87 -34.35 -1.35
CA LEU A 128 46.79 -32.88 -1.39
C LEU A 128 45.83 -32.41 -2.50
N GLU A 129 45.90 -33.04 -3.68
CA GLU A 129 45.08 -32.70 -4.85
C GLU A 129 43.59 -32.92 -4.55
N ALA A 130 43.24 -34.03 -3.90
CA ALA A 130 41.86 -34.28 -3.47
C ALA A 130 41.39 -33.20 -2.48
N GLY A 131 42.27 -32.75 -1.58
CA GLY A 131 42.00 -31.63 -0.67
C GLY A 131 41.71 -30.32 -1.40
N ILE A 132 42.54 -29.97 -2.40
CA ILE A 132 42.37 -28.78 -3.23
C ILE A 132 41.05 -28.84 -4.01
N GLU A 133 40.75 -29.97 -4.65
CA GLU A 133 39.50 -30.17 -5.39
C GLU A 133 38.27 -30.05 -4.48
N GLY A 134 38.31 -30.72 -3.32
CA GLY A 134 37.24 -30.64 -2.32
C GLY A 134 37.00 -29.21 -1.82
N LEU A 135 38.08 -28.45 -1.57
CA LEU A 135 37.99 -27.07 -1.12
C LEU A 135 37.45 -26.14 -2.22
N ARG A 136 37.87 -26.31 -3.48
CA ARG A 136 37.30 -25.57 -4.62
C ARG A 136 35.80 -25.81 -4.78
N LYS A 137 35.36 -27.06 -4.63
CA LYS A 137 33.92 -27.40 -4.66
C LYS A 137 33.14 -26.71 -3.54
N LEU A 138 33.69 -26.66 -2.32
CA LEU A 138 33.07 -25.91 -1.22
C LEU A 138 32.98 -24.41 -1.52
N ILE A 139 34.01 -23.82 -2.12
CA ILE A 139 34.04 -22.41 -2.53
C ILE A 139 32.94 -22.13 -3.56
N ASP A 140 32.81 -22.98 -4.59
CA ASP A 140 31.76 -22.86 -5.60
C ASP A 140 30.36 -22.97 -4.97
N ASN A 141 30.15 -23.93 -4.06
CA ASN A 141 28.89 -24.09 -3.34
C ASN A 141 28.57 -22.87 -2.44
N CYS A 142 29.59 -22.26 -1.81
CA CYS A 142 29.41 -21.03 -1.05
C CYS A 142 28.93 -19.89 -1.96
N ALA A 143 29.56 -19.72 -3.13
CA ALA A 143 29.15 -18.71 -4.10
C ALA A 143 27.72 -18.96 -4.61
N ALA A 144 27.38 -20.23 -4.90
CA ALA A 144 26.05 -20.62 -5.36
C ALA A 144 24.93 -20.34 -4.35
N CYS A 145 25.15 -20.62 -3.06
CA CYS A 145 24.18 -20.31 -2.01
C CYS A 145 24.18 -18.82 -1.59
N GLY A 146 25.06 -18.00 -2.16
CA GLY A 146 25.17 -16.56 -1.88
C GLY A 146 25.91 -16.20 -0.60
N SER A 147 26.74 -17.11 -0.07
CA SER A 147 27.63 -16.82 1.06
C SER A 147 28.78 -15.90 0.66
N THR A 148 29.32 -15.14 1.61
CA THR A 148 30.54 -14.35 1.44
C THR A 148 31.77 -14.98 2.12
N ASN A 149 31.58 -16.04 2.90
CA ASN A 149 32.65 -16.64 3.69
C ASN A 149 32.48 -18.17 3.83
N LEU A 150 33.59 -18.88 3.66
CA LEU A 150 33.76 -20.30 3.98
C LEU A 150 34.52 -20.41 5.31
N LEU A 151 33.86 -20.98 6.31
CA LEU A 151 34.39 -21.22 7.65
C LEU A 151 34.91 -22.65 7.77
N MET A 152 36.19 -22.78 8.11
CA MET A 152 36.88 -24.06 8.30
C MET A 152 37.19 -24.31 9.78
N GLY A 153 37.00 -25.55 10.23
CA GLY A 153 37.33 -25.97 11.61
C GLY A 153 38.83 -26.19 11.86
N GLY A 154 39.65 -26.22 10.81
CA GLY A 154 41.06 -26.63 10.94
C GLY A 154 41.20 -28.14 11.12
N THR A 155 42.39 -28.60 11.49
CA THR A 155 42.65 -30.03 11.72
C THR A 155 43.44 -30.25 13.00
N GLY A 156 42.96 -31.21 13.81
CA GLY A 156 43.67 -31.69 15.00
C GLY A 156 44.70 -32.77 14.69
N ASP A 157 44.71 -33.33 13.47
CA ASP A 157 45.68 -34.35 13.09
C ASP A 157 46.98 -33.68 12.63
N ARG A 158 48.02 -33.81 13.47
CA ARG A 158 49.35 -33.28 13.18
C ARG A 158 49.93 -33.79 11.86
N LYS A 159 49.57 -35.01 11.42
CA LYS A 159 50.05 -35.60 10.16
C LYS A 159 49.42 -34.94 8.94
N LEU A 160 48.21 -34.40 9.08
CA LEU A 160 47.47 -33.77 7.98
C LEU A 160 47.61 -32.26 7.96
N TYR A 161 48.12 -31.65 9.04
CA TYR A 161 48.23 -30.20 9.22
C TYR A 161 48.85 -29.48 8.00
N ASP A 162 50.04 -29.91 7.56
CA ASP A 162 50.74 -29.24 6.45
C ASP A 162 49.97 -29.39 5.13
N ALA A 163 49.42 -30.58 4.85
CA ALA A 163 48.62 -30.81 3.65
C ALA A 163 47.30 -30.01 3.66
N TYR A 164 46.64 -29.91 4.81
CA TYR A 164 45.40 -29.17 5.01
C TYR A 164 45.58 -27.68 4.74
N TYR A 165 46.57 -27.07 5.36
CA TYR A 165 46.83 -25.64 5.19
C TYR A 165 47.49 -25.30 3.86
N LYS A 166 48.24 -26.23 3.26
CA LYS A 166 48.68 -26.10 1.87
C LYS A 166 47.49 -26.09 0.91
N ALA A 167 46.50 -26.97 1.09
CA ALA A 167 45.29 -26.95 0.26
C ALA A 167 44.53 -25.60 0.38
N ILE A 168 44.44 -25.03 1.59
CA ILE A 168 43.87 -23.69 1.80
C ILE A 168 44.67 -22.62 1.06
N ALA A 169 46.00 -22.62 1.20
CA ALA A 169 46.86 -21.65 0.53
C ALA A 169 46.66 -21.68 -1.00
N GLU A 170 46.63 -22.87 -1.60
CA GLU A 170 46.44 -23.07 -3.05
C GLU A 170 45.04 -22.69 -3.55
N CYS A 171 44.06 -22.53 -2.66
CA CYS A 171 42.68 -22.14 -3.01
C CYS A 171 42.35 -20.68 -2.67
N CYS A 172 43.27 -19.94 -2.06
CA CYS A 172 43.02 -18.60 -1.56
C CYS A 172 42.67 -17.59 -2.67
N ASP A 173 43.40 -17.60 -3.78
CA ASP A 173 43.13 -16.74 -4.94
C ASP A 173 41.83 -17.16 -5.63
N TYR A 174 41.62 -18.46 -5.80
CA TYR A 174 40.40 -19.01 -6.39
C TYR A 174 39.13 -18.59 -5.63
N ALA A 175 39.20 -18.56 -4.30
CA ALA A 175 38.14 -18.06 -3.44
C ALA A 175 37.93 -16.54 -3.61
N ALA A 176 39.02 -15.77 -3.68
CA ALA A 176 38.96 -14.32 -3.85
C ALA A 176 38.31 -13.92 -5.18
N GLU A 177 38.61 -14.62 -6.27
CA GLU A 177 37.99 -14.42 -7.59
C GLU A 177 36.47 -14.62 -7.57
N ARG A 178 35.96 -15.44 -6.65
CA ARG A 178 34.53 -15.72 -6.45
C ARG A 178 33.89 -14.87 -5.35
N GLY A 179 34.64 -13.94 -4.77
CA GLY A 179 34.16 -13.10 -3.66
C GLY A 179 33.96 -13.86 -2.34
N ILE A 180 34.62 -15.01 -2.17
CA ILE A 180 34.53 -15.84 -0.96
C ILE A 180 35.78 -15.65 -0.11
N GLY A 181 35.60 -15.18 1.12
CA GLY A 181 36.64 -15.25 2.15
C GLY A 181 36.81 -16.67 2.67
N ILE A 182 38.03 -17.10 2.97
CA ILE A 182 38.27 -18.34 3.72
C ILE A 182 38.67 -17.95 5.13
N SER A 183 38.10 -18.63 6.13
CA SER A 183 38.39 -18.36 7.53
C SER A 183 38.60 -19.62 8.32
N ILE A 184 39.41 -19.52 9.37
CA ILE A 184 39.50 -20.51 10.45
C ILE A 184 38.99 -19.92 11.74
N LYS A 185 38.49 -20.77 12.62
CA LYS A 185 38.13 -20.39 13.99
C LYS A 185 38.96 -21.15 15.03
N PRO A 186 39.07 -20.63 16.25
CA PRO A 186 39.52 -21.42 17.39
C PRO A 186 38.71 -22.72 17.47
N HIS A 187 39.33 -23.88 17.25
CA HIS A 187 38.62 -25.15 17.12
C HIS A 187 39.56 -26.37 17.31
N GLY A 188 40.05 -26.54 18.54
CA GLY A 188 40.77 -27.74 18.98
C GLY A 188 42.14 -27.95 18.33
N GLY A 189 42.86 -28.94 18.83
CA GLY A 189 44.15 -29.37 18.27
C GLY A 189 45.16 -28.22 18.12
N LEU A 190 45.55 -27.93 16.88
CA LEU A 190 46.62 -26.98 16.54
C LEU A 190 46.12 -25.57 16.22
N ASN A 191 44.81 -25.32 16.34
CA ASN A 191 44.18 -24.01 16.17
C ASN A 191 43.15 -23.76 17.29
N ALA A 192 43.46 -24.14 18.53
CA ALA A 192 42.56 -24.03 19.68
C ALA A 192 42.48 -22.61 20.27
N THR A 193 43.49 -21.77 19.99
CA THR A 193 43.65 -20.43 20.59
C THR A 193 43.94 -19.37 19.52
N GLY A 194 43.74 -18.09 19.86
CA GLY A 194 44.06 -16.96 19.00
C GLY A 194 45.51 -16.96 18.49
N PRO A 195 46.54 -17.18 19.33
CA PRO A 195 47.93 -17.23 18.89
C PRO A 195 48.20 -18.36 17.89
N GLN A 196 47.57 -19.52 18.09
CA GLN A 196 47.70 -20.65 17.18
C GLN A 196 47.05 -20.33 15.82
N CYS A 197 45.83 -19.80 15.81
CA CYS A 197 45.18 -19.35 14.57
C CYS A 197 45.98 -18.27 13.84
N ARG A 198 46.53 -17.28 14.57
CA ARG A 198 47.43 -16.27 14.00
C ARG A 198 48.63 -16.92 13.33
N GLY A 199 49.33 -17.81 14.03
CA GLY A 199 50.53 -18.46 13.51
C GLY A 199 50.25 -19.18 12.19
N THR A 200 49.10 -19.84 12.07
CA THR A 200 48.69 -20.47 10.80
C THR A 200 48.44 -19.44 9.70
N ILE A 201 47.69 -18.37 9.98
CA ILE A 201 47.38 -17.33 8.97
C ILE A 201 48.64 -16.62 8.50
N GLU A 202 49.54 -16.26 9.42
CA GLU A 202 50.81 -15.60 9.10
C GLU A 202 51.72 -16.53 8.28
N SER A 203 51.71 -17.84 8.55
CA SER A 203 52.47 -18.82 7.75
C SER A 203 51.99 -18.94 6.31
N ILE A 204 50.68 -18.77 6.06
CA ILE A 204 50.11 -18.75 4.71
C ILE A 204 50.32 -17.38 4.06
N GLY A 205 50.24 -16.30 4.84
CA GLY A 205 50.55 -14.94 4.37
C GLY A 205 49.57 -14.37 3.35
N HIS A 206 48.34 -14.91 3.25
CA HIS A 206 47.37 -14.52 2.23
C HIS A 206 46.22 -13.66 2.77
N LYS A 207 45.93 -12.52 2.11
CA LYS A 207 44.92 -11.54 2.56
C LYS A 207 43.48 -12.05 2.61
N ASN A 208 43.17 -13.10 1.85
CA ASN A 208 41.84 -13.72 1.76
C ASN A 208 41.64 -14.87 2.78
N PHE A 209 42.65 -15.14 3.61
CA PHE A 209 42.57 -16.13 4.68
C PHE A 209 42.63 -15.43 6.05
N ARG A 210 41.52 -15.51 6.81
CA ARG A 210 41.28 -14.68 8.00
C ARG A 210 40.76 -15.49 9.19
N ILE A 211 40.53 -14.83 10.32
CA ILE A 211 39.99 -15.46 11.55
C ILE A 211 38.50 -15.20 11.65
N TRP A 212 37.72 -16.26 11.88
CA TRP A 212 36.36 -16.18 12.39
C TRP A 212 36.41 -16.47 13.89
N TYR A 213 36.41 -15.43 14.74
CA TYR A 213 36.73 -15.61 16.15
C TYR A 213 35.61 -16.37 16.91
N ASP A 214 35.97 -17.20 17.88
CA ASP A 214 35.02 -18.01 18.66
C ASP A 214 35.45 -18.01 20.14
N PRO A 215 34.91 -17.10 20.98
CA PRO A 215 35.34 -16.98 22.37
C PRO A 215 34.89 -18.16 23.23
N GLY A 216 33.73 -18.77 22.95
CA GLY A 216 33.28 -19.96 23.68
C GLY A 216 34.25 -21.12 23.50
N ASN A 217 34.82 -21.28 22.31
CA ASN A 217 35.81 -22.31 22.05
C ASN A 217 37.15 -22.07 22.78
N ILE A 218 37.55 -20.82 23.03
CA ILE A 218 38.77 -20.54 23.82
C ILE A 218 38.65 -21.14 25.22
N TYR A 219 37.52 -20.93 25.90
CA TYR A 219 37.26 -21.59 27.19
C TYR A 219 37.12 -23.11 27.03
N TYR A 220 36.39 -23.58 26.02
CA TYR A 220 36.15 -25.01 25.83
C TYR A 220 37.45 -25.83 25.69
N TYR A 221 38.37 -25.38 24.83
CA TYR A 221 39.61 -26.11 24.55
C TYR A 221 40.71 -25.88 25.58
N SER A 222 40.67 -24.77 26.33
CA SER A 222 41.53 -24.56 27.50
C SER A 222 40.96 -25.15 28.79
N ASN A 223 39.82 -25.85 28.74
CA ASN A 223 39.12 -26.35 29.93
C ASN A 223 38.77 -25.25 30.96
N GLY A 224 38.54 -24.02 30.50
CA GLY A 224 38.26 -22.85 31.32
C GLY A 224 39.51 -22.07 31.77
N GLU A 225 40.72 -22.54 31.46
CA GLU A 225 41.97 -21.94 31.95
C GLU A 225 42.37 -20.66 31.21
N LEU A 226 42.00 -20.50 29.94
CA LEU A 226 42.30 -19.31 29.14
C LEU A 226 41.03 -18.51 28.88
N SER A 227 41.02 -17.25 29.33
CA SER A 227 39.91 -16.32 29.08
C SER A 227 39.99 -15.73 27.66
N PRO A 228 38.86 -15.62 26.94
CA PRO A 228 38.78 -14.89 25.67
C PRO A 228 39.19 -13.42 25.79
N VAL A 229 39.07 -12.81 26.97
CA VAL A 229 39.53 -11.43 27.22
C VAL A 229 41.05 -11.32 27.09
N VAL A 230 41.77 -12.37 27.49
CA VAL A 230 43.24 -12.45 27.38
C VAL A 230 43.65 -12.84 25.97
N ASP A 231 42.88 -13.71 25.32
CA ASP A 231 43.19 -14.24 23.99
C ASP A 231 42.86 -13.26 22.84
N ALA A 232 41.75 -12.52 22.91
CA ALA A 232 41.27 -11.65 21.83
C ALA A 232 42.31 -10.64 21.27
N PRO A 233 43.14 -9.97 22.09
CA PRO A 233 44.18 -9.07 21.56
C PRO A 233 45.20 -9.77 20.65
N SER A 234 45.37 -11.09 20.80
CA SER A 234 46.28 -11.86 19.97
C SER A 234 45.79 -12.00 18.53
N VAL A 235 44.55 -11.62 18.18
CA VAL A 235 44.00 -11.75 16.82
C VAL A 235 43.74 -10.40 16.12
N ASN A 236 44.25 -9.30 16.70
CA ASN A 236 44.14 -7.96 16.13
C ASN A 236 44.57 -7.92 14.64
N GLY A 237 43.75 -7.27 13.81
CA GLY A 237 43.93 -7.10 12.37
C GLY A 237 43.58 -8.32 11.51
N LEU A 238 43.16 -9.43 12.11
CA LEU A 238 42.90 -10.68 11.38
C LEU A 238 41.44 -11.15 11.40
N VAL A 239 40.59 -10.60 12.27
CA VAL A 239 39.21 -11.05 12.43
C VAL A 239 38.32 -10.52 11.31
N SER A 240 37.59 -11.42 10.65
CA SER A 240 36.63 -11.12 9.56
C SER A 240 35.19 -11.50 9.90
N GLY A 241 34.95 -12.18 11.03
CA GLY A 241 33.65 -12.55 11.54
C GLY A 241 33.77 -13.22 12.90
N MET A 242 32.64 -13.51 13.54
CA MET A 242 32.61 -14.12 14.86
C MET A 242 31.50 -15.16 15.00
N CYS A 243 31.86 -16.33 15.51
CA CYS A 243 30.93 -17.29 16.10
C CYS A 243 30.58 -16.78 17.50
N VAL A 244 29.36 -16.28 17.67
CA VAL A 244 28.88 -15.84 18.99
C VAL A 244 28.47 -17.09 19.76
N LYS A 245 29.40 -17.61 20.55
CA LYS A 245 29.26 -18.81 21.36
C LYS A 245 29.70 -18.49 22.78
N ASP A 246 28.87 -18.86 23.74
CA ASP A 246 29.15 -18.70 25.16
C ASP A 246 29.61 -20.03 25.75
N TYR A 247 30.00 -20.02 27.02
CA TYR A 247 30.54 -21.18 27.70
C TYR A 247 30.06 -21.24 29.14
N ARG A 248 29.76 -22.44 29.62
CA ARG A 248 29.53 -22.74 31.03
C ARG A 248 30.45 -23.87 31.46
N HIS A 249 31.14 -23.67 32.58
CA HIS A 249 32.01 -24.70 33.11
C HIS A 249 31.21 -25.84 33.75
N PRO A 250 31.59 -27.12 33.57
CA PRO A 250 32.68 -27.61 32.72
C PRO A 250 32.21 -27.97 31.30
N LYS A 251 32.98 -27.52 30.28
CA LYS A 251 32.88 -27.97 28.87
C LYS A 251 31.47 -27.92 28.26
N ASP A 252 30.63 -26.98 28.68
CA ASP A 252 29.32 -26.76 28.08
C ASP A 252 29.35 -25.51 27.21
N VAL A 253 28.93 -25.66 25.96
CA VAL A 253 28.80 -24.56 24.97
C VAL A 253 27.38 -24.45 24.42
N LEU A 254 26.47 -25.35 24.80
CA LEU A 254 25.06 -25.29 24.42
C LEU A 254 24.32 -24.33 25.35
N VAL A 255 24.79 -23.08 25.34
CA VAL A 255 24.31 -22.01 26.20
C VAL A 255 24.03 -20.77 25.36
N THR A 256 22.92 -20.11 25.66
CA THR A 256 22.51 -18.87 24.98
C THR A 256 23.52 -17.75 25.27
N PRO A 257 24.05 -17.05 24.26
CA PRO A 257 24.96 -15.93 24.46
C PRO A 257 24.46 -14.87 25.44
N GLY A 258 25.31 -14.53 26.41
CA GLY A 258 25.00 -13.58 27.48
C GLY A 258 24.53 -14.24 28.77
N THR A 259 24.50 -15.58 28.82
CA THR A 259 24.08 -16.35 30.01
C THR A 259 25.18 -17.23 30.60
N GLY A 260 26.35 -17.29 29.95
CA GLY A 260 27.52 -18.04 30.37
C GLY A 260 28.65 -17.15 30.91
N GLN A 261 29.89 -17.58 30.69
CA GLN A 261 31.11 -17.03 31.27
C GLN A 261 31.88 -16.09 30.33
N VAL A 262 31.48 -15.99 29.06
CA VAL A 262 32.15 -15.06 28.12
C VAL A 262 31.73 -13.63 28.44
N ASP A 263 32.70 -12.79 28.80
CA ASP A 263 32.48 -11.34 28.87
C ASP A 263 32.47 -10.74 27.46
N PHE A 264 31.34 -10.90 26.77
CA PHE A 264 31.18 -10.42 25.40
C PHE A 264 31.39 -8.91 25.29
N ARG A 265 31.10 -8.10 26.32
CA ARG A 265 31.32 -6.66 26.26
C ARG A 265 32.80 -6.33 26.15
N VAL A 266 33.62 -6.95 26.99
CA VAL A 266 35.07 -6.74 26.97
C VAL A 266 35.70 -7.36 25.73
N VAL A 267 35.35 -8.60 25.39
CA VAL A 267 35.86 -9.27 24.18
C VAL A 267 35.54 -8.45 22.92
N PHE A 268 34.29 -8.00 22.79
CA PHE A 268 33.87 -7.21 21.63
C PHE A 268 34.59 -5.87 21.55
N ALA A 269 34.77 -5.17 22.68
CA ALA A 269 35.54 -3.94 22.72
C ALA A 269 37.02 -4.14 22.32
N LEU A 270 37.64 -5.24 22.75
CA LEU A 270 39.01 -5.59 22.39
C LEU A 270 39.14 -5.93 20.90
N LEU A 271 38.22 -6.73 20.35
CA LEU A 271 38.21 -7.03 18.91
C LEU A 271 37.97 -5.79 18.06
N ASN A 272 37.08 -4.89 18.50
CA ASN A 272 36.86 -3.60 17.85
C ASN A 272 38.13 -2.73 17.89
N ALA A 273 38.81 -2.64 19.04
CA ALA A 273 40.10 -1.96 19.14
C ALA A 273 41.20 -2.62 18.28
N GLY A 274 41.07 -3.93 18.04
CA GLY A 274 41.90 -4.72 17.15
C GLY A 274 41.56 -4.59 15.66
N GLY A 275 40.58 -3.76 15.27
CA GLY A 275 40.21 -3.49 13.88
C GLY A 275 38.99 -4.25 13.35
N PHE A 276 38.30 -5.05 14.18
CA PHE A 276 37.00 -5.63 13.82
C PHE A 276 35.88 -4.66 14.18
N GLU A 277 35.73 -3.60 13.37
CA GLU A 277 34.81 -2.49 13.65
C GLU A 277 33.38 -2.72 13.12
N GLY A 278 33.17 -3.83 12.42
CA GLY A 278 31.89 -4.27 11.88
C GLY A 278 32.04 -5.58 11.12
N GLY A 279 30.93 -6.30 10.91
CA GLY A 279 30.94 -7.58 10.18
C GLY A 279 29.97 -8.61 10.76
N PRO A 280 30.09 -9.88 10.34
CA PRO A 280 29.24 -10.98 10.81
C PRO A 280 29.42 -11.31 12.29
N LEU A 281 28.31 -11.27 13.03
CA LEU A 281 28.15 -11.81 14.37
C LEU A 281 27.09 -12.91 14.32
N VAL A 282 27.52 -14.16 14.27
CA VAL A 282 26.62 -15.29 13.99
C VAL A 282 26.53 -16.20 15.21
N VAL A 283 25.35 -16.26 15.83
CA VAL A 283 25.07 -17.11 16.98
C VAL A 283 25.24 -18.58 16.60
N GLU A 284 26.13 -19.31 17.28
CA GLU A 284 26.42 -20.70 16.94
C GLU A 284 25.67 -21.70 17.83
N CYS A 285 25.50 -21.37 19.11
CA CYS A 285 24.85 -22.24 20.08
C CYS A 285 23.80 -21.46 20.87
N LEU A 286 22.77 -22.18 21.31
CA LEU A 286 21.70 -21.73 22.16
C LEU A 286 21.47 -22.80 23.24
N ASP A 287 20.82 -22.42 24.34
CA ASP A 287 20.29 -23.39 25.30
C ASP A 287 19.27 -24.31 24.58
N PRO A 288 19.48 -25.63 24.54
CA PRO A 288 18.70 -26.52 23.70
C PRO A 288 17.36 -26.86 24.34
N GLY A 289 16.32 -26.99 23.50
CA GLY A 289 15.00 -27.45 23.93
C GLY A 289 14.15 -27.90 22.75
N ASP A 290 12.83 -27.86 22.91
CA ASP A 290 11.92 -28.02 21.78
C ASP A 290 11.97 -26.81 20.82
N LEU A 291 11.22 -26.88 19.71
CA LEU A 291 11.21 -25.80 18.71
C LEU A 291 10.83 -24.43 19.31
N PRO A 292 9.73 -24.32 20.10
CA PRO A 292 9.38 -23.06 20.77
C PRO A 292 10.46 -22.53 21.72
N HIS A 293 11.06 -23.40 22.55
CA HIS A 293 12.12 -22.99 23.47
C HIS A 293 13.33 -22.45 22.72
N THR A 294 13.81 -23.20 21.73
CA THR A 294 14.98 -22.82 20.95
C THR A 294 14.75 -21.51 20.18
N LEU A 295 13.53 -21.30 19.67
CA LEU A 295 13.13 -20.03 19.04
C LEU A 295 13.19 -18.85 20.03
N GLU A 296 12.71 -19.03 21.27
CA GLU A 296 12.78 -17.98 22.29
C GLU A 296 14.22 -17.67 22.72
N GLU A 297 15.07 -18.70 22.84
CA GLU A 297 16.50 -18.50 23.08
C GLU A 297 17.18 -17.77 21.90
N ALA A 298 16.79 -18.08 20.66
CA ALA A 298 17.26 -17.38 19.48
C ALA A 298 16.87 -15.89 19.51
N LYS A 299 15.65 -15.56 19.94
CA LYS A 299 15.19 -14.18 20.14
C LYS A 299 15.98 -13.47 21.25
N LYS A 300 16.29 -14.16 22.36
CA LYS A 300 17.11 -13.63 23.47
C LYS A 300 18.52 -13.30 22.98
N ALA A 301 19.19 -14.24 22.31
CA ALA A 301 20.53 -14.04 21.76
C ALA A 301 20.58 -12.88 20.75
N ARG A 302 19.56 -12.76 19.88
CA ARG A 302 19.47 -11.64 18.93
C ARG A 302 19.40 -10.30 19.67
N ARG A 303 18.48 -10.17 20.64
CA ARG A 303 18.32 -8.93 21.42
C ARG A 303 19.59 -8.58 22.18
N PHE A 304 20.25 -9.58 22.76
CA PHE A 304 21.54 -9.40 23.42
C PHE A 304 22.59 -8.81 22.47
N LEU A 305 22.70 -9.32 21.24
CA LEU A 305 23.62 -8.78 20.24
C LEU A 305 23.21 -7.38 19.78
N GLU A 306 21.93 -7.12 19.55
CA GLU A 306 21.45 -5.77 19.18
C GLU A 306 21.72 -4.72 20.26
N GLU A 307 21.70 -5.13 21.54
CA GLU A 307 22.12 -4.30 22.67
C GLU A 307 23.64 -4.10 22.70
N LEU A 308 24.40 -5.18 22.51
CA LEU A 308 25.86 -5.15 22.49
C LEU A 308 26.40 -4.23 21.37
N THR A 309 25.74 -4.22 20.21
CA THR A 309 26.15 -3.42 19.04
C THR A 309 25.50 -2.05 18.95
N GLY A 310 24.54 -1.73 19.83
CA GLY A 310 23.78 -0.47 19.78
C GLY A 310 22.75 -0.38 18.63
N GLN A 311 22.42 -1.50 17.97
CA GLN A 311 21.43 -1.54 16.87
C GLN A 311 19.97 -1.59 17.34
N LYS A 312 19.72 -1.68 18.66
CA LYS A 312 18.38 -1.62 19.29
C LYS A 312 17.54 -0.39 18.84
N SER A 313 18.19 0.76 18.63
CA SER A 313 17.50 2.03 18.32
C SER A 313 17.01 2.16 16.86
N GLN A 314 17.55 1.39 15.90
CA GLN A 314 17.22 1.55 14.48
C GLN A 314 16.18 0.53 13.98
N ARG A 315 16.06 -0.62 14.66
CA ARG A 315 15.10 -1.66 14.29
C ARG A 315 13.72 -1.50 14.91
N ALA A 316 13.60 -0.90 16.10
CA ALA A 316 12.31 -0.45 16.60
C ALA A 316 11.68 0.57 15.64
N ASP A 317 12.48 1.48 15.08
CA ASP A 317 12.05 2.41 14.03
C ASP A 317 11.78 1.74 12.67
N HIS A 318 12.50 0.68 12.29
CA HIS A 318 12.23 -0.05 11.03
C HIS A 318 11.08 -1.06 11.11
N ALA A 319 10.87 -1.71 12.25
CA ALA A 319 9.69 -2.54 12.51
C ALA A 319 8.45 -1.65 12.67
N ALA A 320 8.55 -0.54 13.42
CA ALA A 320 7.50 0.48 13.47
C ALA A 320 7.24 1.13 12.10
N ARG A 321 8.25 1.23 11.20
CA ARG A 321 8.04 1.65 9.80
C ARG A 321 7.40 0.57 8.92
N ARG A 322 7.72 -0.73 9.11
CA ARG A 322 7.05 -1.84 8.41
C ARG A 322 5.59 -2.01 8.84
N ASP A 323 5.28 -1.67 10.08
CA ASP A 323 3.91 -1.62 10.62
C ASP A 323 3.29 -0.21 10.54
N SER A 324 4.00 0.80 10.01
CA SER A 324 3.41 2.14 9.83
C SER A 324 2.49 2.14 8.62
N LEU A 325 1.36 2.84 8.73
CA LEU A 325 0.50 3.07 7.58
C LEU A 325 1.24 3.99 6.59
N GLU A 326 1.44 3.50 5.37
CA GLU A 326 1.95 4.28 4.27
C GLU A 326 0.80 4.70 3.35
N VAL A 327 0.85 5.96 2.90
CA VAL A 327 -0.15 6.52 1.98
C VAL A 327 0.54 7.21 0.81
N GLY A 328 0.01 7.00 -0.38
CA GLY A 328 0.37 7.73 -1.59
C GLY A 328 -0.88 8.22 -2.31
N VAL A 329 -0.73 9.29 -3.09
CA VAL A 329 -1.83 9.99 -3.76
C VAL A 329 -1.51 10.15 -5.24
N GLY A 330 -2.52 10.00 -6.10
CA GLY A 330 -2.43 10.18 -7.54
C GLY A 330 -3.65 10.91 -8.07
N VAL A 331 -3.45 11.83 -9.01
CA VAL A 331 -4.52 12.66 -9.58
C VAL A 331 -4.38 12.66 -11.09
N VAL A 332 -5.45 12.27 -11.78
CA VAL A 332 -5.47 12.15 -13.24
C VAL A 332 -6.71 12.81 -13.81
N ASP A 333 -6.54 13.60 -14.87
CA ASP A 333 -7.65 14.20 -15.61
C ASP A 333 -8.49 13.13 -16.32
N ILE A 334 -9.80 13.21 -16.14
CA ILE A 334 -10.81 12.35 -16.76
C ILE A 334 -11.83 13.18 -17.55
N THR A 335 -11.54 14.43 -17.88
CA THR A 335 -12.44 15.31 -18.60
C THR A 335 -12.73 14.76 -20.00
N PRO A 336 -14.00 14.56 -20.38
CA PRO A 336 -14.34 14.07 -21.72
C PRO A 336 -14.07 15.12 -22.81
N PRO A 337 -13.99 14.71 -24.09
CA PRO A 337 -13.98 15.66 -25.20
C PRO A 337 -15.21 16.57 -25.22
N LEU A 338 -15.05 17.77 -25.79
CA LEU A 338 -16.17 18.67 -26.06
C LEU A 338 -17.15 18.03 -27.06
N GLY A 339 -18.43 18.36 -26.93
CA GLY A 339 -19.52 17.74 -27.70
C GLY A 339 -19.95 16.35 -27.19
N TYR A 340 -19.26 15.78 -26.20
CA TYR A 340 -19.68 14.54 -25.56
C TYR A 340 -20.94 14.76 -24.70
N ARG A 341 -21.81 13.75 -24.62
CA ARG A 341 -23.09 13.84 -23.87
C ARG A 341 -22.86 13.99 -22.38
N MET A 342 -23.74 14.74 -21.71
CA MET A 342 -23.68 14.96 -20.28
C MET A 342 -24.75 14.16 -19.53
N SER A 343 -24.38 13.63 -18.35
CA SER A 343 -25.26 12.87 -17.47
C SER A 343 -26.19 13.77 -16.63
N GLY A 344 -27.12 13.17 -15.87
CA GLY A 344 -27.87 13.83 -14.79
C GLY A 344 -29.31 14.20 -15.12
N TYR A 345 -29.64 14.42 -16.39
CA TYR A 345 -30.96 14.89 -16.80
C TYR A 345 -31.60 13.96 -17.85
N PHE A 346 -32.92 13.94 -17.90
CA PHE A 346 -33.72 13.11 -18.81
C PHE A 346 -33.84 13.66 -20.24
N HIS A 347 -32.99 14.62 -20.61
CA HIS A 347 -32.92 15.18 -21.96
C HIS A 347 -31.45 15.26 -22.40
N GLU A 348 -31.21 15.20 -23.71
CA GLU A 348 -29.86 15.25 -24.26
C GLU A 348 -29.23 16.62 -24.01
N ARG A 349 -28.03 16.60 -23.41
CA ARG A 349 -27.18 17.77 -23.24
C ARG A 349 -25.80 17.46 -23.77
N LEU A 350 -25.23 18.38 -24.55
CA LEU A 350 -23.89 18.26 -25.11
C LEU A 350 -22.97 19.25 -24.42
N SER A 351 -21.75 18.81 -24.10
CA SER A 351 -20.77 19.70 -23.49
C SER A 351 -20.27 20.75 -24.48
N GLU A 352 -20.31 22.02 -24.07
CA GLU A 352 -19.86 23.19 -24.82
C GLU A 352 -18.55 23.78 -24.26
N GLY A 353 -18.09 23.31 -23.09
CA GLY A 353 -16.88 23.83 -22.45
C GLY A 353 -16.50 23.12 -21.16
N VAL A 354 -15.46 23.61 -20.53
CA VAL A 354 -14.95 23.14 -19.23
C VAL A 354 -14.84 24.36 -18.32
N SER A 355 -15.66 24.42 -17.26
CA SER A 355 -15.53 25.44 -16.22
C SER A 355 -14.38 25.09 -15.27
N ASN A 356 -14.29 23.83 -14.88
CA ASN A 356 -13.17 23.26 -14.14
C ASN A 356 -13.01 21.77 -14.48
N PRO A 357 -11.78 21.24 -14.46
CA PRO A 357 -11.48 19.88 -14.92
C PRO A 357 -12.08 18.82 -13.98
N LEU A 358 -12.40 17.67 -14.55
CA LEU A 358 -12.85 16.49 -13.82
C LEU A 358 -11.65 15.58 -13.55
N HIS A 359 -11.48 15.12 -12.32
CA HIS A 359 -10.36 14.25 -11.94
C HIS A 359 -10.81 12.89 -11.40
N ALA A 360 -9.96 11.88 -11.61
CA ALA A 360 -9.88 10.69 -10.77
C ALA A 360 -8.76 10.90 -9.75
N LYS A 361 -9.11 10.89 -8.47
CA LYS A 361 -8.19 11.10 -7.34
C LYS A 361 -8.07 9.80 -6.55
N ALA A 362 -6.89 9.20 -6.57
CA ALA A 362 -6.61 7.93 -5.91
C ALA A 362 -5.79 8.15 -4.64
N ILE A 363 -6.15 7.41 -3.59
CA ILE A 363 -5.33 7.20 -2.41
C ILE A 363 -5.01 5.70 -2.30
N VAL A 364 -3.73 5.37 -2.16
CA VAL A 364 -3.25 4.00 -1.95
C VAL A 364 -2.71 3.92 -0.52
N MET A 365 -3.12 2.88 0.20
CA MET A 365 -2.74 2.60 1.57
C MET A 365 -2.01 1.26 1.63
N ARG A 366 -0.90 1.20 2.37
CA ARG A 366 -0.15 -0.03 2.63
C ARG A 366 0.18 -0.14 4.11
N GLN A 367 0.00 -1.33 4.68
CA GLN A 367 0.46 -1.65 6.03
C GLN A 367 0.69 -3.15 6.16
N GLY A 368 1.90 -3.56 6.55
CA GLY A 368 2.28 -4.96 6.56
C GLY A 368 2.05 -5.62 5.19
N ALA A 369 1.28 -6.71 5.15
CA ALA A 369 0.91 -7.40 3.92
C ALA A 369 -0.32 -6.79 3.20
N THR A 370 -1.07 -5.91 3.86
CA THR A 370 -2.31 -5.35 3.31
C THR A 370 -2.00 -4.18 2.40
N LYS A 371 -2.52 -4.22 1.18
CA LYS A 371 -2.59 -3.08 0.26
C LYS A 371 -4.03 -2.81 -0.12
N ALA A 372 -4.40 -1.53 -0.21
CA ALA A 372 -5.75 -1.11 -0.54
C ALA A 372 -5.75 0.23 -1.28
N ALA A 373 -6.81 0.52 -2.04
CA ALA A 373 -6.95 1.79 -2.73
C ALA A 373 -8.39 2.31 -2.66
N MET A 374 -8.55 3.63 -2.63
CA MET A 374 -9.82 4.30 -2.88
C MET A 374 -9.62 5.32 -4.00
N VAL A 375 -10.56 5.40 -4.93
CA VAL A 375 -10.53 6.36 -6.04
C VAL A 375 -11.83 7.12 -6.12
N PHE A 376 -11.77 8.44 -6.17
CA PHE A 376 -12.91 9.34 -6.26
C PHE A 376 -12.89 10.04 -7.61
N CYS A 377 -13.95 9.85 -8.39
CA CYS A 377 -14.06 10.37 -9.75
C CYS A 377 -15.10 11.49 -9.81
N ASP A 378 -14.72 12.64 -10.37
CA ASP A 378 -15.60 13.80 -10.55
C ASP A 378 -16.65 13.60 -11.66
N ILE A 379 -17.50 12.58 -11.51
CA ILE A 379 -18.53 12.13 -12.46
C ILE A 379 -19.80 11.71 -11.70
N ILE A 380 -20.89 11.44 -12.42
CA ILE A 380 -22.19 11.12 -11.80
C ILE A 380 -22.23 9.75 -11.09
N GLY A 381 -21.45 8.79 -11.57
CA GLY A 381 -21.52 7.38 -11.18
C GLY A 381 -20.51 6.53 -11.96
N LEU A 382 -20.39 5.26 -11.59
CA LEU A 382 -19.56 4.27 -12.29
C LEU A 382 -20.45 3.15 -12.83
N SER A 383 -20.05 2.54 -13.95
CA SER A 383 -20.67 1.33 -14.47
C SER A 383 -19.96 0.09 -13.92
N PRO A 384 -20.65 -1.06 -13.77
CA PRO A 384 -20.02 -2.30 -13.32
C PRO A 384 -18.84 -2.73 -14.19
N ASP A 385 -18.91 -2.46 -15.50
CA ASP A 385 -17.88 -2.84 -16.46
C ASP A 385 -16.61 -2.00 -16.31
N VAL A 386 -16.74 -0.68 -16.18
CA VAL A 386 -15.61 0.21 -15.90
C VAL A 386 -14.96 -0.16 -14.57
N SER A 387 -15.77 -0.35 -13.53
CA SER A 387 -15.28 -0.71 -12.20
C SER A 387 -14.53 -2.06 -12.20
N ARG A 388 -15.10 -3.09 -12.83
CA ARG A 388 -14.47 -4.41 -12.95
C ARG A 388 -13.16 -4.32 -13.73
N ALA A 389 -13.18 -3.67 -14.89
CA ALA A 389 -11.99 -3.52 -15.75
C ALA A 389 -10.88 -2.75 -15.04
N ALA A 390 -11.19 -1.63 -14.38
CA ALA A 390 -10.21 -0.83 -13.66
C ALA A 390 -9.59 -1.60 -12.48
N ARG A 391 -10.40 -2.29 -11.67
CA ARG A 391 -9.92 -3.05 -10.50
C ARG A 391 -9.01 -4.21 -10.92
N GLN A 392 -9.41 -5.00 -11.92
CA GLN A 392 -8.62 -6.14 -12.42
C GLN A 392 -7.28 -5.69 -13.02
N ARG A 393 -7.28 -4.59 -13.78
CA ARG A 393 -6.07 -4.03 -14.38
C ARG A 393 -5.17 -3.37 -13.35
N ALA A 394 -5.73 -2.71 -12.34
CA ALA A 394 -4.96 -2.15 -11.24
C ALA A 394 -4.27 -3.26 -10.42
N GLU A 395 -4.95 -4.37 -10.16
CA GLU A 395 -4.37 -5.54 -9.48
C GLU A 395 -3.15 -6.09 -10.23
N SER A 396 -3.24 -6.27 -11.55
CA SER A 396 -2.13 -6.83 -12.33
C SER A 396 -0.89 -5.93 -12.38
N VAL A 397 -1.04 -4.61 -12.26
CA VAL A 397 0.09 -3.65 -12.37
C VAL A 397 0.61 -3.13 -11.03
N THR A 398 -0.14 -3.27 -9.93
CA THR A 398 0.26 -2.79 -8.59
C THR A 398 0.34 -3.88 -7.52
N GLY A 399 -0.31 -5.02 -7.76
CA GLY A 399 -0.50 -6.08 -6.77
C GLY A 399 -1.48 -5.73 -5.65
N ILE A 400 -2.26 -4.64 -5.78
CA ILE A 400 -3.37 -4.33 -4.87
C ILE A 400 -4.54 -5.26 -5.26
N PRO A 401 -5.04 -6.14 -4.37
CA PRO A 401 -6.13 -7.04 -4.73
C PRO A 401 -7.34 -6.28 -5.25
N ALA A 402 -7.99 -6.73 -6.33
CA ALA A 402 -9.19 -6.05 -6.85
C ALA A 402 -10.27 -5.88 -5.76
N ALA A 403 -10.39 -6.87 -4.88
CA ALA A 403 -11.29 -6.85 -3.73
C ALA A 403 -10.99 -5.74 -2.69
N ASN A 404 -9.80 -5.14 -2.72
CA ASN A 404 -9.34 -4.08 -1.82
C ASN A 404 -9.35 -2.68 -2.47
N ILE A 405 -9.95 -2.54 -3.65
CA ILE A 405 -10.03 -1.28 -4.39
C ILE A 405 -11.48 -0.78 -4.37
N LEU A 406 -11.69 0.37 -3.74
CA LEU A 406 -12.95 1.13 -3.77
C LEU A 406 -12.89 2.15 -4.88
N LEU A 407 -13.92 2.21 -5.69
CA LEU A 407 -14.12 3.26 -6.69
C LEU A 407 -15.42 3.98 -6.37
N ALA A 408 -15.40 5.30 -6.23
CA ALA A 408 -16.53 6.15 -5.91
C ALA A 408 -16.64 7.28 -6.93
N ALA A 409 -17.88 7.70 -7.18
CA ALA A 409 -18.16 8.91 -7.96
C ALA A 409 -18.59 10.03 -7.01
N THR A 410 -18.23 11.28 -7.32
CA THR A 410 -18.67 12.43 -6.52
C THR A 410 -20.13 12.78 -6.76
N HIS A 411 -20.76 12.22 -7.80
CA HIS A 411 -22.12 12.53 -8.24
C HIS A 411 -22.25 13.84 -9.02
N SER A 412 -21.20 14.33 -9.69
CA SER A 412 -21.32 15.54 -10.52
C SER A 412 -22.32 15.34 -11.67
N HIS A 413 -23.35 16.19 -11.70
CA HIS A 413 -24.35 16.26 -12.78
C HIS A 413 -23.84 16.96 -14.05
N THR A 414 -22.62 17.49 -14.03
CA THR A 414 -21.96 18.09 -15.19
C THR A 414 -20.77 17.25 -15.63
N GLY A 415 -20.93 15.92 -15.66
CA GLY A 415 -19.98 14.94 -16.19
C GLY A 415 -20.53 14.15 -17.39
N PRO A 416 -19.77 13.19 -17.92
CA PRO A 416 -20.14 12.42 -19.12
C PRO A 416 -21.31 11.46 -18.92
N LEU A 417 -22.13 11.30 -19.96
CA LEU A 417 -23.09 10.20 -20.13
C LEU A 417 -22.48 9.15 -21.04
N TYR A 418 -21.86 8.13 -20.44
CA TYR A 418 -21.12 7.08 -21.18
C TYR A 418 -21.73 5.67 -21.04
N TRP A 419 -22.73 5.48 -20.19
CA TRP A 419 -23.38 4.18 -19.96
C TRP A 419 -24.86 4.33 -19.66
N GLY A 420 -25.58 3.21 -19.60
CA GLY A 420 -26.97 3.17 -19.18
C GLY A 420 -27.98 3.35 -20.31
N THR A 421 -29.26 3.16 -19.97
CA THR A 421 -30.36 3.19 -20.93
C THR A 421 -30.55 4.55 -21.60
N LEU A 422 -30.29 5.67 -20.91
CA LEU A 422 -30.37 7.01 -21.53
C LEU A 422 -29.27 7.19 -22.58
N ARG A 423 -28.03 6.75 -22.30
CA ARG A 423 -26.95 6.76 -23.29
C ARG A 423 -27.35 5.95 -24.53
N ASN A 424 -27.83 4.72 -24.32
CA ASN A 424 -28.23 3.84 -25.43
C ASN A 424 -29.36 4.45 -26.26
N HIS A 425 -30.36 5.05 -25.59
CA HIS A 425 -31.47 5.71 -26.27
C HIS A 425 -31.01 6.84 -27.20
N PHE A 426 -30.20 7.78 -26.70
CA PHE A 426 -29.71 8.89 -27.51
C PHE A 426 -28.73 8.42 -28.60
N HIS A 427 -27.92 7.40 -28.30
CA HIS A 427 -27.03 6.78 -29.27
C HIS A 427 -27.81 6.15 -30.44
N GLU A 428 -28.84 5.37 -30.14
CA GLU A 428 -29.72 4.75 -31.16
C GLU A 428 -30.45 5.80 -31.99
N GLN A 429 -30.93 6.89 -31.37
CA GLN A 429 -31.53 8.02 -32.10
C GLN A 429 -30.53 8.68 -33.05
N ALA A 430 -29.29 8.91 -32.61
CA ALA A 430 -28.24 9.48 -33.45
C ALA A 430 -27.88 8.56 -34.64
N LEU A 431 -27.72 7.26 -34.38
CA LEU A 431 -27.48 6.26 -35.43
C LEU A 431 -28.63 6.22 -36.44
N ALA A 432 -29.88 6.25 -35.99
CA ALA A 432 -31.05 6.25 -36.87
C ALA A 432 -31.13 7.52 -37.75
N LYS A 433 -30.66 8.67 -37.22
CA LYS A 433 -30.70 9.96 -37.91
C LYS A 433 -29.54 10.17 -38.89
N SER A 434 -28.33 9.76 -38.54
CA SER A 434 -27.10 10.09 -39.28
C SER A 434 -26.22 8.90 -39.66
N GLY A 435 -26.58 7.66 -39.32
CA GLY A 435 -25.77 6.45 -39.57
C GLY A 435 -24.51 6.33 -38.71
N GLN A 436 -24.20 7.37 -37.94
CA GLN A 436 -23.11 7.46 -36.97
C GLN A 436 -23.56 8.35 -35.80
N ASP A 437 -22.88 8.22 -34.66
CA ASP A 437 -23.13 9.06 -33.49
C ASP A 437 -21.94 10.00 -33.24
N PRO A 438 -22.04 11.29 -33.64
CA PRO A 438 -20.94 12.24 -33.50
C PRO A 438 -20.67 12.63 -32.05
N CYS A 439 -21.59 12.37 -31.12
CA CYS A 439 -21.45 12.74 -29.71
C CYS A 439 -20.62 11.73 -28.91
N GLU A 440 -20.24 10.60 -29.52
CA GLU A 440 -19.38 9.59 -28.93
C GLU A 440 -18.10 9.41 -29.74
N SER A 441 -17.39 10.52 -29.90
CA SER A 441 -16.11 10.59 -30.63
C SER A 441 -14.96 9.82 -29.96
N ALA A 442 -15.15 9.32 -28.73
CA ALA A 442 -14.19 8.54 -27.97
C ALA A 442 -14.87 7.43 -27.17
N ASP A 443 -14.17 6.30 -27.00
CA ASP A 443 -14.55 5.27 -26.03
C ASP A 443 -14.20 5.75 -24.62
N TYR A 444 -15.09 6.57 -24.07
CA TYR A 444 -14.88 7.17 -22.75
C TYR A 444 -14.86 6.10 -21.64
N SER A 445 -15.57 4.98 -21.79
CA SER A 445 -15.55 3.89 -20.81
C SER A 445 -14.16 3.28 -20.68
N ALA A 446 -13.53 2.94 -21.80
CA ALA A 446 -12.17 2.41 -21.81
C ALA A 446 -11.15 3.45 -21.31
N MET A 447 -11.31 4.71 -21.72
CA MET A 447 -10.48 5.82 -21.25
C MET A 447 -10.58 5.98 -19.73
N LEU A 448 -11.78 6.03 -19.17
CA LEU A 448 -12.00 6.17 -17.73
C LEU A 448 -11.33 5.03 -16.95
N ALA A 449 -11.51 3.78 -17.39
CA ALA A 449 -10.85 2.64 -16.76
C ALA A 449 -9.32 2.77 -16.77
N GLU A 450 -8.72 3.22 -17.89
CA GLU A 450 -7.28 3.48 -17.98
C GLU A 450 -6.83 4.58 -17.01
N ARG A 451 -7.57 5.70 -16.96
CA ARG A 451 -7.23 6.85 -16.12
C ARG A 451 -7.33 6.52 -14.63
N ILE A 452 -8.30 5.70 -14.23
CA ILE A 452 -8.39 5.17 -12.86
C ILE A 452 -7.15 4.33 -12.53
N VAL A 453 -6.76 3.40 -13.41
CA VAL A 453 -5.55 2.58 -13.22
C VAL A 453 -4.30 3.48 -13.15
N GLN A 454 -4.22 4.50 -13.99
CA GLN A 454 -3.14 5.48 -13.97
C GLN A 454 -3.07 6.22 -12.61
N ALA A 455 -4.20 6.68 -12.07
CA ALA A 455 -4.25 7.35 -10.78
C ALA A 455 -3.79 6.43 -9.64
N ILE A 456 -4.25 5.17 -9.64
CA ILE A 456 -3.83 4.16 -8.66
C ILE A 456 -2.32 3.90 -8.76
N ARG A 457 -1.76 3.76 -9.97
CA ARG A 457 -0.31 3.55 -10.16
C ARG A 457 0.51 4.73 -9.66
N GLN A 458 0.06 5.96 -9.94
CA GLN A 458 0.72 7.16 -9.43
C GLN A 458 0.71 7.18 -7.90
N ALA A 459 -0.46 6.93 -7.28
CA ALA A 459 -0.59 6.83 -5.83
C ALA A 459 0.31 5.74 -5.24
N ASP A 460 0.30 4.54 -5.82
CA ASP A 460 1.07 3.38 -5.37
C ASP A 460 2.59 3.62 -5.43
N SER A 461 3.05 4.40 -6.42
CA SER A 461 4.46 4.79 -6.56
C SER A 461 4.88 5.90 -5.58
N ALA A 462 3.92 6.67 -5.06
CA ALA A 462 4.14 7.84 -4.23
C ALA A 462 3.97 7.58 -2.72
N VAL A 463 3.78 6.31 -2.33
CA VAL A 463 3.55 5.92 -0.94
C VAL A 463 4.68 6.35 -0.01
N ARG A 464 4.30 6.85 1.16
CA ARG A 464 5.22 7.24 2.22
C ARG A 464 4.53 7.09 3.59
N PRO A 465 5.27 6.91 4.69
CA PRO A 465 4.69 6.82 6.02
C PRO A 465 3.86 8.06 6.37
N VAL A 466 2.68 7.84 6.96
CA VAL A 466 1.77 8.92 7.37
C VAL A 466 1.27 8.75 8.80
N ARG A 467 0.80 9.87 9.37
CA ARG A 467 -0.10 9.92 10.52
C ARG A 467 -1.51 10.14 10.01
N VAL A 468 -2.49 9.54 10.67
CA VAL A 468 -3.91 9.70 10.37
C VAL A 468 -4.56 10.45 11.51
N GLU A 469 -5.33 11.47 11.19
CA GLU A 469 -6.18 12.21 12.12
C GLU A 469 -7.61 12.14 11.63
N ALA A 470 -8.59 11.95 12.51
CA ALA A 470 -9.99 11.88 12.09
C ALA A 470 -10.94 12.52 13.09
N GLY A 471 -12.11 12.91 12.60
CA GLY A 471 -13.17 13.48 13.41
C GLY A 471 -14.42 13.76 12.60
N ILE A 472 -15.47 14.17 13.31
CA ILE A 472 -16.75 14.55 12.74
C ILE A 472 -17.05 15.99 13.16
N ALA A 473 -17.22 16.87 12.17
CA ALA A 473 -17.76 18.20 12.37
C ALA A 473 -19.26 18.22 12.03
N GLN A 474 -19.91 19.36 12.24
CA GLN A 474 -21.33 19.55 11.97
C GLN A 474 -21.51 20.75 11.06
N GLN A 475 -22.27 20.57 9.96
CA GLN A 475 -22.63 21.66 9.08
C GLN A 475 -24.11 21.66 8.74
N GLN A 476 -24.76 22.77 9.07
CA GLN A 476 -26.18 23.00 8.89
C GLN A 476 -26.41 24.03 7.78
N GLY A 477 -27.59 23.97 7.15
CA GLY A 477 -28.02 24.99 6.19
C GLY A 477 -27.42 24.88 4.79
N LEU A 478 -26.68 23.82 4.48
CA LEU A 478 -26.26 23.49 3.10
C LEU A 478 -27.08 22.36 2.47
N SER A 479 -27.58 21.43 3.27
CA SER A 479 -28.31 20.25 2.84
C SER A 479 -29.73 20.23 3.41
N PHE A 480 -30.68 19.82 2.57
CA PHE A 480 -32.11 19.81 2.86
C PHE A 480 -32.75 18.54 2.30
N ASN A 481 -33.70 17.95 3.03
CA ASN A 481 -34.47 16.84 2.49
C ASN A 481 -35.36 17.36 1.35
N ARG A 482 -35.40 16.63 0.23
CA ARG A 482 -36.11 17.05 -0.99
C ARG A 482 -37.49 16.42 -1.15
N ARG A 483 -37.93 15.64 -0.16
CA ARG A 483 -39.24 14.98 -0.09
C ARG A 483 -40.07 15.61 1.01
N PHE A 484 -41.35 15.86 0.74
CA PHE A 484 -42.24 16.56 1.68
C PHE A 484 -43.60 15.89 1.76
N HIS A 485 -44.13 15.77 2.97
CA HIS A 485 -45.54 15.46 3.18
C HIS A 485 -46.38 16.69 2.89
N MET A 486 -47.44 16.51 2.11
CA MET A 486 -48.34 17.57 1.67
C MET A 486 -49.67 17.50 2.42
N LYS A 487 -50.43 18.60 2.44
CA LYS A 487 -51.76 18.66 3.09
C LYS A 487 -52.79 17.70 2.51
N ASP A 488 -52.62 17.30 1.24
CA ASP A 488 -53.48 16.32 0.56
C ASP A 488 -53.16 14.86 0.95
N GLY A 489 -52.20 14.64 1.85
CA GLY A 489 -51.77 13.32 2.30
C GLY A 489 -50.69 12.66 1.43
N THR A 490 -50.30 13.27 0.31
CA THR A 490 -49.25 12.73 -0.58
C THR A 490 -47.83 13.09 -0.10
N VAL A 491 -46.82 12.36 -0.60
CA VAL A 491 -45.41 12.76 -0.52
C VAL A 491 -44.91 13.21 -1.89
N ARG A 492 -44.36 14.42 -1.96
CA ARG A 492 -43.89 15.03 -3.22
C ARG A 492 -42.39 15.35 -3.18
N PHE A 493 -41.73 15.05 -4.28
CA PHE A 493 -40.36 15.47 -4.59
C PHE A 493 -40.37 16.93 -5.05
N ASN A 494 -39.55 17.79 -4.42
CA ASN A 494 -39.36 19.20 -4.75
C ASN A 494 -40.68 19.94 -5.12
N PRO A 495 -41.65 20.06 -4.18
CA PRO A 495 -42.98 20.61 -4.46
C PRO A 495 -43.00 22.13 -4.75
N GLY A 496 -41.84 22.77 -4.92
CA GLY A 496 -41.69 24.21 -5.13
C GLY A 496 -41.31 24.95 -3.85
N VAL A 497 -40.68 26.11 -4.06
CA VAL A 497 -40.26 27.03 -2.99
C VAL A 497 -41.47 27.79 -2.46
N LEU A 498 -41.54 27.99 -1.15
CA LEU A 498 -42.64 28.66 -0.44
C LEU A 498 -44.02 28.05 -0.72
N ASN A 499 -44.07 26.76 -1.04
CA ASN A 499 -45.34 26.08 -1.29
C ASN A 499 -46.15 25.97 0.03
N PRO A 500 -47.34 26.59 0.12
CA PRO A 500 -48.14 26.63 1.35
C PRO A 500 -48.73 25.28 1.74
N ASP A 501 -48.70 24.29 0.86
CA ASP A 501 -49.23 22.94 1.09
C ASP A 501 -48.20 21.97 1.67
N ILE A 502 -46.94 22.39 1.79
CA ILE A 502 -45.93 21.63 2.53
C ILE A 502 -46.33 21.59 4.01
N VAL A 503 -46.41 20.37 4.56
CA VAL A 503 -46.62 20.15 6.00
C VAL A 503 -45.27 20.05 6.71
N ARG A 504 -44.38 19.18 6.22
CA ARG A 504 -43.03 18.95 6.74
C ARG A 504 -42.19 18.12 5.77
N ALA A 505 -40.87 18.11 5.98
CA ALA A 505 -39.98 17.15 5.32
C ALA A 505 -40.38 15.69 5.65
N ALA A 506 -40.15 14.79 4.69
CA ALA A 506 -40.48 13.37 4.81
C ALA A 506 -39.39 12.55 5.52
N GLY A 507 -38.15 13.05 5.52
CA GLY A 507 -37.00 12.44 6.21
C GLY A 507 -36.08 13.50 6.84
N PRO A 508 -35.05 13.05 7.58
CA PRO A 508 -34.06 13.93 8.19
C PRO A 508 -33.06 14.44 7.14
N ILE A 509 -32.00 15.09 7.63
CA ILE A 509 -30.74 15.32 6.91
C ILE A 509 -29.60 14.68 7.71
N ASP A 510 -28.44 14.50 7.09
CA ASP A 510 -27.18 14.22 7.79
C ASP A 510 -26.28 15.46 7.72
N PRO A 511 -26.19 16.24 8.81
CA PRO A 511 -25.34 17.43 8.86
C PRO A 511 -23.86 17.09 9.16
N SER A 512 -23.52 15.82 9.35
CA SER A 512 -22.18 15.42 9.76
C SER A 512 -21.18 15.60 8.62
N VAL A 513 -20.07 16.26 8.90
CA VAL A 513 -18.91 16.36 8.00
C VAL A 513 -17.81 15.46 8.54
N GLY A 514 -17.67 14.28 7.94
CA GLY A 514 -16.60 13.34 8.28
C GLY A 514 -15.28 13.80 7.67
N VAL A 515 -14.21 13.82 8.47
CA VAL A 515 -12.87 14.23 8.03
C VAL A 515 -11.86 13.16 8.44
N VAL A 516 -11.09 12.67 7.48
CA VAL A 516 -9.88 11.88 7.72
C VAL A 516 -8.72 12.58 7.02
N LEU A 517 -7.72 13.00 7.78
CA LEU A 517 -6.56 13.74 7.31
C LEU A 517 -5.31 12.87 7.40
N PHE A 518 -4.55 12.81 6.31
CA PHE A 518 -3.29 12.09 6.20
C PHE A 518 -2.14 13.10 6.18
N ARG A 519 -1.26 13.03 7.18
CA ARG A 519 -0.08 13.90 7.28
C ARG A 519 1.19 13.09 7.11
N THR A 520 2.20 13.65 6.43
CA THR A 520 3.51 13.00 6.31
C THR A 520 4.12 12.78 7.70
N ALA A 521 4.62 11.58 7.96
CA ALA A 521 5.11 11.23 9.30
C ALA A 521 6.37 12.02 9.72
N ASP A 522 7.15 12.49 8.75
CA ASP A 522 8.43 13.19 8.93
C ASP A 522 8.26 14.71 9.14
N ARG A 523 7.37 15.35 8.38
CA ARG A 523 7.20 16.82 8.38
C ARG A 523 5.85 17.30 8.91
N ASN A 524 4.92 16.37 9.15
CA ASN A 524 3.55 16.68 9.55
C ASN A 524 2.78 17.54 8.52
N GLU A 525 3.19 17.49 7.25
CA GLU A 525 2.56 18.20 6.14
C GLU A 525 1.30 17.45 5.70
N ALA A 526 0.20 18.17 5.42
CA ALA A 526 -1.05 17.57 4.99
C ALA A 526 -0.92 17.07 3.54
N LEU A 527 -0.94 15.75 3.36
CA LEU A 527 -0.81 15.10 2.06
C LEU A 527 -2.18 14.99 1.36
N ALA A 528 -3.17 14.47 2.07
CA ALA A 528 -4.52 14.31 1.55
C ALA A 528 -5.56 14.33 2.67
N GLY A 529 -6.80 14.65 2.31
CA GLY A 529 -7.95 14.58 3.20
C GLY A 529 -9.11 13.87 2.51
N LEU A 530 -9.73 12.91 3.19
CA LEU A 530 -11.02 12.35 2.82
C LEU A 530 -12.11 13.12 3.58
N VAL A 531 -12.94 13.86 2.84
CA VAL A 531 -14.09 14.59 3.39
C VAL A 531 -15.37 13.95 2.91
N ASN A 532 -16.30 13.68 3.84
CA ASN A 532 -17.59 13.08 3.56
C ASN A 532 -18.73 13.98 4.03
N PHE A 533 -19.65 14.30 3.12
CA PHE A 533 -20.84 15.12 3.41
C PHE A 533 -22.02 14.70 2.53
N ALA A 534 -23.22 14.64 3.10
CA ALA A 534 -24.44 14.18 2.41
C ALA A 534 -25.14 15.34 1.70
N LEU A 535 -24.82 15.52 0.41
CA LEU A 535 -25.44 16.54 -0.44
C LEU A 535 -25.27 16.19 -1.93
N HIS A 536 -26.36 16.16 -2.71
CA HIS A 536 -26.33 16.01 -4.18
C HIS A 536 -25.44 17.07 -4.86
N LEU A 537 -24.60 16.65 -5.82
CA LEU A 537 -23.75 17.52 -6.65
C LEU A 537 -24.47 17.89 -7.96
N ASP A 538 -25.60 18.56 -7.79
CA ASP A 538 -26.40 19.15 -8.86
C ASP A 538 -26.54 20.66 -8.62
N THR A 539 -25.45 21.32 -8.23
CA THR A 539 -25.46 22.77 -7.93
C THR A 539 -24.99 23.60 -9.12
N VAL A 540 -24.34 22.97 -10.10
CA VAL A 540 -23.95 23.57 -11.37
C VAL A 540 -24.91 23.12 -12.49
N GLY A 541 -25.58 24.09 -13.12
CA GLY A 541 -26.37 23.87 -14.33
C GLY A 541 -25.59 24.12 -15.62
N GLY A 542 -26.29 24.07 -16.76
CA GLY A 542 -25.71 24.38 -18.07
C GLY A 542 -24.98 23.23 -18.74
N THR A 543 -24.05 23.58 -19.63
CA THR A 543 -23.39 22.69 -20.61
C THR A 543 -21.86 22.70 -20.49
N GLN A 544 -21.30 23.24 -19.40
CA GLN A 544 -19.86 23.20 -19.14
C GLN A 544 -19.53 22.10 -18.12
N TYR A 545 -18.46 21.34 -18.36
CA TYR A 545 -17.97 20.38 -17.38
C TYR A 545 -17.51 21.08 -16.09
N ALA A 546 -17.91 20.52 -14.95
CA ALA A 546 -17.49 20.98 -13.63
C ALA A 546 -17.53 19.83 -12.62
N ALA A 547 -16.59 19.83 -11.68
CA ALA A 547 -16.52 18.95 -10.53
C ALA A 547 -17.40 19.43 -9.35
N ASP A 548 -18.27 20.42 -9.59
CA ASP A 548 -19.24 20.99 -8.62
C ASP A 548 -18.56 21.58 -7.35
N TYR A 549 -19.26 21.67 -6.22
CA TYR A 549 -18.78 22.31 -4.99
C TYR A 549 -17.50 21.68 -4.38
N PRO A 550 -17.18 20.38 -4.57
CA PRO A 550 -15.89 19.83 -4.12
C PRO A 550 -14.67 20.50 -4.74
N TYR A 551 -14.78 21.06 -5.96
CA TYR A 551 -13.69 21.84 -6.56
C TYR A 551 -13.32 23.04 -5.68
N TYR A 552 -14.32 23.84 -5.30
CA TYR A 552 -14.12 25.03 -4.47
C TYR A 552 -13.71 24.67 -3.04
N LEU A 553 -14.25 23.58 -2.49
CA LEU A 553 -13.79 23.02 -1.21
C LEU A 553 -12.28 22.75 -1.23
N GLU A 554 -11.77 22.06 -2.25
CA GLU A 554 -10.35 21.77 -2.38
C GLU A 554 -9.50 23.05 -2.52
N GLN A 555 -9.93 24.00 -3.36
CA GLN A 555 -9.19 25.25 -3.56
C GLN A 555 -9.04 26.04 -2.25
N GLU A 556 -10.08 26.12 -1.44
CA GLU A 556 -10.01 26.79 -0.14
C GLU A 556 -9.17 26.00 0.87
N LEU A 557 -9.29 24.66 0.90
CA LEU A 557 -8.48 23.84 1.81
C LEU A 557 -6.98 23.95 1.51
N ARG A 558 -6.58 24.03 0.25
CA ARG A 558 -5.17 24.21 -0.14
C ARG A 558 -4.55 25.51 0.38
N GLN A 559 -5.35 26.56 0.59
CA GLN A 559 -4.85 27.81 1.19
C GLN A 559 -4.38 27.61 2.64
N THR A 560 -5.01 26.67 3.36
CA THR A 560 -4.70 26.39 4.78
C THR A 560 -3.76 25.19 4.95
N LEU A 561 -3.98 24.13 4.17
CA LEU A 561 -3.29 22.84 4.29
C LEU A 561 -2.05 22.72 3.37
N GLY A 562 -1.84 23.66 2.47
CA GLY A 562 -0.71 23.70 1.53
C GLY A 562 -1.12 23.37 0.09
N GLY A 563 -0.37 23.90 -0.88
CA GLY A 563 -0.69 23.78 -2.31
C GLY A 563 -0.67 22.35 -2.86
N GLU A 564 0.09 21.46 -2.24
CA GLU A 564 0.21 20.03 -2.62
C GLU A 564 -0.90 19.15 -2.00
N PHE A 565 -1.75 19.71 -1.14
CA PHE A 565 -2.86 18.97 -0.52
C PHE A 565 -3.87 18.50 -1.56
N THR A 566 -4.26 17.23 -1.49
CA THR A 566 -5.29 16.64 -2.35
C THR A 566 -6.56 16.31 -1.57
N LEU A 567 -7.70 16.80 -2.04
CA LEU A 567 -9.01 16.44 -1.50
C LEU A 567 -9.58 15.19 -2.20
N LEU A 568 -9.91 14.18 -1.41
CA LEU A 568 -10.78 13.07 -1.80
C LEU A 568 -12.16 13.37 -1.23
N PHE A 569 -13.16 13.63 -2.09
CA PHE A 569 -14.50 13.94 -1.64
C PHE A 569 -15.41 12.71 -1.81
N GLY A 570 -15.89 12.16 -0.69
CA GLY A 570 -16.85 11.06 -0.69
C GLY A 570 -18.26 11.56 -0.47
N THR A 571 -19.14 11.39 -1.46
CA THR A 571 -20.54 11.79 -1.34
C THR A 571 -21.24 10.94 -0.29
N GLY A 572 -21.80 11.60 0.73
CA GLY A 572 -22.59 10.94 1.77
C GLY A 572 -23.93 10.48 1.24
N THR A 573 -24.66 9.68 2.02
CA THR A 573 -25.99 9.15 1.63
C THR A 573 -26.98 10.29 1.39
N CYS A 574 -27.20 10.65 0.13
CA CYS A 574 -27.92 11.86 -0.25
C CYS A 574 -29.05 11.60 -1.26
N GLY A 575 -29.44 10.34 -1.48
CA GLY A 575 -30.51 9.95 -2.40
C GLY A 575 -31.82 10.74 -2.27
N ASP A 576 -32.12 11.31 -1.09
CA ASP A 576 -33.27 12.16 -0.82
C ASP A 576 -32.90 13.57 -0.28
N ILE A 577 -31.65 14.01 -0.48
CA ILE A 577 -31.10 15.27 0.02
C ILE A 577 -30.67 16.18 -1.15
N ASN A 578 -30.84 17.49 -1.06
CA ASN A 578 -30.33 18.45 -2.02
C ASN A 578 -29.94 19.78 -1.37
N HIS A 579 -29.50 20.75 -2.19
CA HIS A 579 -29.04 22.07 -1.75
C HIS A 579 -30.17 23.11 -1.67
N ILE A 580 -31.42 22.69 -1.78
CA ILE A 580 -32.58 23.57 -1.96
C ILE A 580 -33.32 23.73 -0.62
N ASP A 581 -33.16 24.90 0.00
CA ASP A 581 -34.08 25.35 1.04
C ASP A 581 -35.40 25.76 0.39
N VAL A 582 -36.46 24.97 0.58
CA VAL A 582 -37.80 25.31 0.06
C VAL A 582 -38.48 26.43 0.84
N THR A 583 -37.94 26.83 2.00
CA THR A 583 -38.50 27.90 2.84
C THR A 583 -38.02 29.29 2.45
N ARG A 584 -37.06 29.39 1.51
CA ARG A 584 -36.46 30.66 1.05
C ARG A 584 -36.32 30.68 -0.46
N GLN A 585 -36.45 31.87 -1.06
CA GLN A 585 -36.26 32.04 -2.51
C GLN A 585 -34.78 32.00 -2.93
N GLU A 586 -33.88 32.35 -2.02
CA GLU A 586 -32.45 32.38 -2.27
C GLU A 586 -31.90 30.97 -2.50
N ARG A 587 -31.04 30.84 -3.52
CA ARG A 587 -30.31 29.61 -3.83
C ARG A 587 -28.86 29.80 -3.45
N LEU A 588 -28.32 28.82 -2.73
CA LEU A 588 -26.89 28.75 -2.47
C LEU A 588 -26.15 28.54 -3.79
N LYS A 589 -25.07 29.27 -3.99
CA LYS A 589 -24.19 29.07 -5.14
C LYS A 589 -23.20 27.93 -4.87
N THR A 590 -22.76 27.25 -5.93
CA THR A 590 -21.77 26.16 -5.86
C THR A 590 -20.50 26.55 -5.09
N ASP A 591 -19.96 27.74 -5.35
CA ASP A 591 -18.76 28.23 -4.68
C ASP A 591 -19.04 28.54 -3.21
N GLU A 592 -20.18 29.14 -2.88
CA GLU A 592 -20.60 29.38 -1.50
C GLU A 592 -20.71 28.08 -0.68
N ILE A 593 -21.28 27.02 -1.27
CA ILE A 593 -21.36 25.70 -0.63
C ILE A 593 -19.95 25.16 -0.36
N GLY A 594 -19.08 25.15 -1.38
CA GLY A 594 -17.71 24.65 -1.26
C GLY A 594 -16.87 25.42 -0.23
N ARG A 595 -16.92 26.76 -0.25
CA ARG A 595 -16.21 27.60 0.72
C ARG A 595 -16.74 27.44 2.15
N THR A 596 -18.04 27.24 2.31
CA THR A 596 -18.64 27.05 3.64
C THR A 596 -18.26 25.70 4.23
N LEU A 597 -18.26 24.65 3.40
CA LEU A 597 -17.78 23.34 3.82
C LEU A 597 -16.28 23.37 4.12
N ALA A 598 -15.48 24.13 3.38
CA ALA A 598 -14.05 24.29 3.64
C ALA A 598 -13.78 24.93 4.99
N ARG A 599 -14.49 26.01 5.33
CA ARG A 599 -14.42 26.65 6.64
C ARG A 599 -14.77 25.68 7.76
N THR A 600 -15.83 24.89 7.58
CA THR A 600 -16.22 23.85 8.55
C THR A 600 -15.08 22.86 8.79
N VAL A 601 -14.43 22.39 7.73
CA VAL A 601 -13.30 21.45 7.85
C VAL A 601 -12.10 22.12 8.52
N VAL A 602 -11.77 23.36 8.15
CA VAL A 602 -10.68 24.14 8.75
C VAL A 602 -10.88 24.34 10.25
N ASP A 603 -12.09 24.74 10.66
CA ASP A 603 -12.44 24.94 12.08
C ASP A 603 -12.33 23.63 12.88
N ALA A 604 -12.60 22.49 12.23
CA ALA A 604 -12.53 21.17 12.86
C ALA A 604 -11.09 20.62 12.99
N LEU A 605 -10.10 21.16 12.27
CA LEU A 605 -8.73 20.61 12.22
C LEU A 605 -8.11 20.46 13.61
N ALA A 606 -8.31 21.44 14.49
CA ALA A 606 -7.74 21.42 15.84
C ALA A 606 -8.35 20.34 16.76
N GLY A 607 -9.54 19.84 16.41
CA GLY A 607 -10.26 18.81 17.16
C GLY A 607 -10.10 17.40 16.60
N LEU A 608 -9.41 17.22 15.47
CA LEU A 608 -9.19 15.89 14.90
C LEU A 608 -8.32 15.05 15.85
N LYS A 609 -8.70 13.78 16.02
CA LYS A 609 -7.98 12.84 16.87
C LYS A 609 -6.99 12.03 16.04
N ALA A 610 -5.72 12.04 16.46
CA ALA A 610 -4.71 11.19 15.85
C ALA A 610 -4.96 9.70 16.17
N ALA A 611 -4.94 8.85 15.15
CA ALA A 611 -4.98 7.41 15.31
C ALA A 611 -3.70 6.92 16.01
N ARG A 612 -3.83 6.35 17.21
CA ARG A 612 -2.68 5.89 18.02
C ARG A 612 -1.98 4.67 17.41
N ALA A 613 -2.77 3.77 16.85
CA ALA A 613 -2.31 2.56 16.17
C ALA A 613 -3.15 2.38 14.89
N PRO A 614 -2.75 3.01 13.77
CA PRO A 614 -3.38 2.73 12.48
C PRO A 614 -3.39 1.22 12.22
N SER A 615 -4.49 0.70 11.68
CA SER A 615 -4.65 -0.74 11.40
C SER A 615 -5.54 -0.94 10.18
N LEU A 616 -4.90 -1.08 9.03
CA LEU A 616 -5.51 -1.24 7.72
C LEU A 616 -6.08 -2.65 7.55
N ALA A 617 -7.39 -2.72 7.38
CA ALA A 617 -8.09 -3.94 6.98
C ALA A 617 -9.22 -3.60 6.00
N VAL A 618 -9.54 -4.54 5.12
CA VAL A 618 -10.64 -4.39 4.15
C VAL A 618 -11.51 -5.63 4.20
N ALA A 619 -12.82 -5.43 4.25
CA ALA A 619 -13.82 -6.48 4.13
C ALA A 619 -14.88 -6.07 3.11
N ARG A 620 -15.56 -7.05 2.52
CA ARG A 620 -16.63 -6.81 1.56
C ARG A 620 -17.69 -7.90 1.62
N ALA A 621 -18.90 -7.54 1.19
CA ALA A 621 -20.01 -8.45 0.99
C ALA A 621 -20.77 -8.04 -0.29
N VAL A 622 -21.45 -9.00 -0.91
CA VAL A 622 -22.36 -8.72 -2.03
C VAL A 622 -23.76 -9.11 -1.59
N VAL A 623 -24.67 -8.15 -1.61
CA VAL A 623 -26.08 -8.34 -1.27
C VAL A 623 -26.89 -8.48 -2.55
N GLU A 624 -27.56 -9.62 -2.72
CA GLU A 624 -28.50 -9.83 -3.81
C GLU A 624 -29.83 -9.14 -3.50
N ALA A 625 -29.98 -7.89 -3.94
CA ALA A 625 -31.19 -7.10 -3.73
C ALA A 625 -32.26 -7.49 -4.76
N PRO A 626 -33.50 -7.80 -4.35
CA PRO A 626 -34.58 -8.09 -5.29
C PRO A 626 -34.85 -6.87 -6.18
N LEU A 627 -35.11 -7.10 -7.46
CA LEU A 627 -35.50 -6.07 -8.40
C LEU A 627 -37.01 -5.86 -8.42
N GLN A 628 -37.45 -4.65 -8.77
CA GLN A 628 -38.86 -4.42 -9.10
C GLN A 628 -39.24 -5.13 -10.41
N THR A 629 -40.45 -5.65 -10.47
CA THR A 629 -40.98 -6.39 -11.62
C THR A 629 -42.13 -5.63 -12.28
N PHE A 630 -42.31 -5.88 -13.58
CA PHE A 630 -43.31 -5.22 -14.43
C PHE A 630 -43.98 -6.25 -15.32
N THR A 631 -45.24 -6.00 -15.68
CA THR A 631 -45.99 -6.84 -16.60
C THR A 631 -45.50 -6.65 -18.04
N ALA A 632 -45.82 -7.60 -18.93
CA ALA A 632 -45.47 -7.50 -20.35
C ALA A 632 -46.04 -6.22 -21.00
N ASP A 633 -47.27 -5.84 -20.66
CA ASP A 633 -47.92 -4.65 -21.19
C ASP A 633 -47.22 -3.36 -20.75
N GLU A 634 -46.76 -3.31 -19.50
CA GLU A 634 -45.99 -2.17 -18.98
C GLU A 634 -44.62 -2.04 -19.65
N ILE A 635 -43.96 -3.16 -19.94
CA ILE A 635 -42.70 -3.19 -20.68
C ILE A 635 -42.91 -2.67 -22.10
N GLU A 636 -43.94 -3.14 -22.80
CA GLU A 636 -44.26 -2.67 -24.14
C GLU A 636 -44.67 -1.19 -24.15
N GLN A 637 -45.39 -0.73 -23.13
CA GLN A 637 -45.68 0.69 -22.97
C GLN A 637 -44.41 1.51 -22.74
N ALA A 638 -43.47 1.05 -21.90
CA ALA A 638 -42.19 1.71 -21.68
C ALA A 638 -41.35 1.81 -22.96
N ARG A 639 -41.37 0.78 -23.83
CA ARG A 639 -40.72 0.82 -25.15
C ARG A 639 -41.30 1.90 -26.05
N ARG A 640 -42.61 2.16 -25.98
CA ARG A 640 -43.24 3.27 -26.73
C ARG A 640 -42.87 4.62 -26.13
N ASP A 641 -42.90 4.72 -24.82
CA ASP A 641 -42.74 5.98 -24.10
C ASP A 641 -41.28 6.46 -24.00
N ILE A 642 -40.28 5.58 -24.15
CA ILE A 642 -38.87 5.98 -24.17
C ILE A 642 -38.59 7.01 -25.27
N HIS A 643 -39.28 6.94 -26.40
CA HIS A 643 -39.14 7.90 -27.51
C HIS A 643 -39.66 9.31 -27.18
N LYS A 644 -40.40 9.47 -26.07
CA LYS A 644 -40.90 10.75 -25.56
C LYS A 644 -40.06 11.28 -24.41
N VAL A 645 -39.03 10.55 -23.97
CA VAL A 645 -38.13 11.00 -22.91
C VAL A 645 -37.37 12.23 -23.39
N GLY A 646 -37.34 13.27 -22.56
CA GLY A 646 -36.74 14.56 -22.87
C GLY A 646 -37.66 15.53 -23.62
N THR A 647 -38.92 15.14 -23.90
CA THR A 647 -39.92 16.01 -24.52
C THR A 647 -41.02 16.42 -23.53
N GLN A 648 -41.95 17.28 -23.95
CA GLN A 648 -43.13 17.66 -23.17
C GLN A 648 -44.35 16.72 -23.40
N GLU A 649 -44.21 15.71 -24.27
CA GLU A 649 -45.32 14.83 -24.65
C GLU A 649 -45.69 13.79 -23.58
N LEU A 650 -44.82 13.60 -22.58
CA LEU A 650 -45.00 12.65 -21.50
C LEU A 650 -44.72 13.34 -20.16
N PRO A 651 -45.56 13.18 -19.13
CA PRO A 651 -45.29 13.72 -17.80
C PRO A 651 -43.93 13.22 -17.26
N PHE A 652 -43.23 14.07 -16.50
CA PHE A 652 -41.87 13.79 -16.05
C PHE A 652 -41.74 12.44 -15.32
N LEU A 653 -42.64 12.13 -14.39
CA LEU A 653 -42.58 10.85 -13.66
C LEU A 653 -42.86 9.64 -14.56
N ASP A 654 -43.63 9.80 -15.63
CA ASP A 654 -43.88 8.75 -16.61
C ASP A 654 -42.65 8.53 -17.51
N GLN A 655 -41.91 9.60 -17.85
CA GLN A 655 -40.60 9.49 -18.51
C GLN A 655 -39.62 8.69 -17.64
N VAL A 656 -39.53 9.02 -16.35
CA VAL A 656 -38.67 8.34 -15.38
C VAL A 656 -39.07 6.86 -15.27
N ARG A 657 -40.37 6.57 -15.21
CA ARG A 657 -40.91 5.21 -15.15
C ARG A 657 -40.55 4.40 -16.40
N ALA A 658 -40.73 4.96 -17.59
CA ALA A 658 -40.37 4.30 -18.85
C ALA A 658 -38.87 3.95 -18.90
N TYR A 659 -38.02 4.92 -18.58
CA TYR A 659 -36.57 4.74 -18.48
C TYR A 659 -36.18 3.62 -17.51
N LYS A 660 -36.74 3.61 -16.29
CA LYS A 660 -36.46 2.58 -15.28
C LYS A 660 -36.84 1.19 -15.77
N ILE A 661 -38.04 1.03 -16.35
CA ILE A 661 -38.52 -0.28 -16.80
C ILE A 661 -37.55 -0.85 -17.83
N LEU A 662 -37.11 -0.04 -18.80
CA LEU A 662 -36.13 -0.48 -19.81
C LEU A 662 -34.75 -0.73 -19.23
N ALA A 663 -34.31 0.04 -18.22
CA ALA A 663 -33.07 -0.23 -17.51
C ALA A 663 -33.07 -1.59 -16.79
N LEU A 664 -34.20 -1.98 -16.20
CA LEU A 664 -34.37 -3.31 -15.59
C LEU A 664 -34.39 -4.44 -16.62
N GLN A 665 -35.08 -4.22 -17.76
CA GLN A 665 -35.10 -5.20 -18.85
C GLN A 665 -33.70 -5.45 -19.43
N TRP A 666 -32.88 -4.42 -19.56
CA TRP A 666 -31.52 -4.57 -20.08
C TRP A 666 -30.61 -5.33 -19.11
N ARG A 667 -30.77 -5.11 -17.80
CA ARG A 667 -29.99 -5.83 -16.78
C ARG A 667 -30.32 -7.32 -16.77
N GLY A 668 -31.60 -7.67 -16.83
CA GLY A 668 -32.08 -9.05 -16.72
C GLY A 668 -31.92 -9.64 -15.31
N GLY A 669 -32.56 -10.79 -15.09
CA GLY A 669 -32.54 -11.49 -13.80
C GLY A 669 -33.47 -10.92 -12.73
N PRO A 670 -33.66 -11.64 -11.61
CA PRO A 670 -34.57 -11.23 -10.53
C PRO A 670 -33.90 -10.38 -9.44
N THR A 671 -32.56 -10.31 -9.40
CA THR A 671 -31.78 -9.63 -8.35
C THR A 671 -30.70 -8.72 -8.93
N LEU A 672 -30.21 -7.83 -8.08
CA LEU A 672 -29.13 -6.89 -8.32
C LEU A 672 -28.03 -7.11 -7.27
N PRO A 673 -26.79 -7.45 -7.67
CA PRO A 673 -25.67 -7.50 -6.74
C PRO A 673 -25.30 -6.07 -6.28
N LEU A 674 -25.39 -5.82 -4.98
CA LEU A 674 -24.92 -4.61 -4.32
C LEU A 674 -23.65 -4.94 -3.52
N GLU A 675 -22.47 -4.56 -4.03
CA GLU A 675 -21.20 -4.77 -3.32
C GLU A 675 -21.01 -3.71 -2.25
N VAL A 676 -21.01 -4.10 -0.98
CA VAL A 676 -20.66 -3.26 0.16
C VAL A 676 -19.19 -3.51 0.50
N GLN A 677 -18.43 -2.43 0.74
CA GLN A 677 -17.02 -2.51 1.10
C GLN A 677 -16.74 -1.67 2.34
N VAL A 678 -15.98 -2.21 3.29
CA VAL A 678 -15.59 -1.51 4.52
C VAL A 678 -14.08 -1.53 4.67
N PHE A 679 -13.51 -0.37 4.96
CA PHE A 679 -12.10 -0.19 5.26
C PHE A 679 -11.97 0.25 6.71
N ARG A 680 -11.18 -0.50 7.49
CA ARG A 680 -10.68 -0.03 8.78
C ARG A 680 -9.36 0.69 8.55
N LEU A 681 -9.24 1.90 9.08
CA LEU A 681 -7.99 2.67 9.09
C LEU A 681 -7.32 2.65 10.48
N SER A 682 -8.10 2.50 11.53
CA SER A 682 -7.66 2.26 12.91
C SER A 682 -8.80 1.68 13.73
N ASP A 683 -8.57 1.41 15.01
CA ASP A 683 -9.59 0.95 15.96
C ASP A 683 -10.77 1.93 16.13
N GLU A 684 -10.61 3.19 15.72
CA GLU A 684 -11.63 4.23 15.86
C GLU A 684 -12.18 4.75 14.51
N ILE A 685 -11.60 4.32 13.37
CA ILE A 685 -11.87 4.94 12.06
C ILE A 685 -12.22 3.87 11.03
N ALA A 686 -13.42 4.00 10.45
CA ALA A 686 -13.88 3.18 9.34
C ALA A 686 -14.47 4.01 8.19
N VAL A 687 -14.37 3.46 6.99
CA VAL A 687 -14.98 4.01 5.76
C VAL A 687 -15.83 2.92 5.13
N VAL A 688 -17.09 3.23 4.85
CA VAL A 688 -18.07 2.34 4.21
C VAL A 688 -18.36 2.86 2.81
N GLY A 689 -18.25 2.00 1.80
CA GLY A 689 -18.67 2.25 0.43
C GLY A 689 -19.95 1.49 0.10
N LEU A 690 -20.94 2.20 -0.46
CA LEU A 690 -22.25 1.69 -0.84
C LEU A 690 -22.56 2.02 -2.31
N PRO A 691 -23.12 1.08 -3.11
CA PRO A 691 -23.56 1.36 -4.47
C PRO A 691 -24.89 2.12 -4.50
N GLY A 692 -25.08 2.94 -5.54
CA GLY A 692 -26.33 3.67 -5.79
C GLY A 692 -26.50 4.97 -5.00
N GLU A 693 -27.63 5.63 -5.22
CA GLU A 693 -28.03 6.87 -4.52
C GLU A 693 -28.86 6.50 -3.28
N VAL A 694 -28.23 6.52 -2.11
CA VAL A 694 -28.74 5.89 -0.89
C VAL A 694 -29.48 6.92 -0.04
N PHE A 695 -30.67 6.56 0.45
CA PHE A 695 -31.43 7.42 1.35
C PHE A 695 -30.70 7.68 2.66
N VAL A 696 -30.80 8.92 3.15
CA VAL A 696 -30.06 9.39 4.33
C VAL A 696 -30.33 8.57 5.58
N ASP A 697 -31.57 8.09 5.76
CA ASP A 697 -31.97 7.26 6.90
C ASP A 697 -31.13 5.98 7.00
N LEU A 698 -30.76 5.37 5.86
CA LEU A 698 -29.94 4.15 5.82
C LEU A 698 -28.49 4.45 6.23
N GLY A 699 -27.93 5.56 5.74
CA GLY A 699 -26.58 5.99 6.13
C GLY A 699 -26.49 6.34 7.61
N LEU A 700 -27.51 7.02 8.16
CA LEU A 700 -27.60 7.32 9.59
C LEU A 700 -27.71 6.05 10.43
N ALA A 701 -28.48 5.06 10.00
CA ALA A 701 -28.58 3.76 10.69
C ALA A 701 -27.22 3.05 10.75
N ILE A 702 -26.46 3.03 9.64
CA ILE A 702 -25.10 2.47 9.60
C ILE A 702 -24.17 3.20 10.57
N LYS A 703 -24.19 4.55 10.55
CA LYS A 703 -23.36 5.36 11.47
C LYS A 703 -23.72 5.10 12.93
N GLN A 704 -25.01 5.03 13.25
CA GLN A 704 -25.50 4.77 14.61
C GLN A 704 -25.10 3.39 15.13
N ALA A 705 -25.12 2.36 14.27
CA ALA A 705 -24.77 1.00 14.64
C ALA A 705 -23.25 0.71 14.56
N SER A 706 -22.43 1.68 14.16
CA SER A 706 -21.01 1.47 13.95
C SER A 706 -20.24 1.33 15.28
N PRO A 707 -19.35 0.32 15.41
CA PRO A 707 -18.47 0.21 16.58
C PRO A 707 -17.30 1.20 16.55
N PHE A 708 -17.11 1.93 15.44
CA PHE A 708 -16.03 2.89 15.26
C PHE A 708 -16.51 4.30 15.62
N ALA A 709 -15.70 5.05 16.37
CA ALA A 709 -16.02 6.41 16.77
C ALA A 709 -16.18 7.38 15.60
N THR A 710 -15.45 7.14 14.49
CA THR A 710 -15.54 7.91 13.25
C THR A 710 -15.83 6.98 12.08
N THR A 711 -17.06 7.03 11.57
CA THR A 711 -17.51 6.23 10.42
C THR A 711 -17.99 7.13 9.30
N LEU A 712 -17.27 7.08 8.18
CA LEU A 712 -17.65 7.75 6.94
C LEU A 712 -18.47 6.78 6.09
N VAL A 713 -19.61 7.22 5.57
CA VAL A 713 -20.48 6.41 4.70
C VAL A 713 -20.57 7.11 3.35
N ILE A 714 -20.10 6.45 2.32
CA ILE A 714 -19.92 6.99 0.97
C ILE A 714 -20.81 6.20 0.02
N GLU A 715 -21.68 6.90 -0.71
CA GLU A 715 -22.55 6.28 -1.71
C GLU A 715 -21.90 6.28 -3.11
N LEU A 716 -22.61 5.78 -4.13
CA LEU A 716 -22.15 5.71 -5.52
C LEU A 716 -20.78 5.00 -5.69
N CYS A 717 -20.58 3.97 -4.89
CA CYS A 717 -19.40 3.13 -4.91
C CYS A 717 -19.59 1.92 -5.84
N GLN A 718 -18.63 1.67 -6.73
CA GLN A 718 -18.53 0.54 -7.68
C GLN A 718 -19.59 0.48 -8.79
N ASP A 719 -20.85 0.77 -8.47
CA ASP A 719 -21.99 0.78 -9.39
C ASP A 719 -22.93 1.95 -9.05
N ALA A 720 -23.67 2.41 -10.05
CA ALA A 720 -24.73 3.41 -9.93
C ALA A 720 -26.05 2.83 -10.47
N PRO A 721 -26.68 1.88 -9.74
CA PRO A 721 -27.96 1.29 -10.16
C PRO A 721 -29.18 2.23 -10.03
N GLY A 722 -28.97 3.48 -9.63
CA GLY A 722 -30.01 4.46 -9.29
C GLY A 722 -30.30 4.49 -7.79
N TYR A 723 -31.51 4.93 -7.45
CA TYR A 723 -31.92 5.15 -6.06
C TYR A 723 -32.06 3.87 -5.25
N ILE A 724 -31.65 3.94 -3.99
CA ILE A 724 -31.82 2.92 -2.94
C ILE A 724 -32.66 3.53 -1.78
N PRO A 725 -34.00 3.52 -1.89
CA PRO A 725 -34.90 4.03 -0.86
C PRO A 725 -35.10 3.06 0.30
N THR A 726 -35.61 3.60 1.41
CA THR A 726 -36.14 2.79 2.51
C THR A 726 -37.49 2.17 2.14
N ARG A 727 -37.87 1.08 2.82
CA ARG A 727 -39.21 0.46 2.75
C ARG A 727 -40.30 1.48 3.08
N LYS A 728 -40.05 2.37 4.04
CA LYS A 728 -40.93 3.51 4.36
C LYS A 728 -41.14 4.39 3.14
N ALA A 729 -40.05 4.83 2.48
CA ALA A 729 -40.15 5.70 1.33
C ALA A 729 -40.94 5.04 0.18
N PHE A 730 -40.75 3.74 -0.06
CA PHE A 730 -41.56 3.00 -1.04
C PHE A 730 -43.06 3.04 -0.77
N ALA A 731 -43.47 2.97 0.50
CA ALA A 731 -44.88 3.10 0.88
C ALA A 731 -45.41 4.52 0.67
N GLU A 732 -44.55 5.54 0.73
CA GLU A 732 -44.88 6.95 0.49
C GLU A 732 -44.89 7.33 -1.01
N GLY A 733 -44.12 6.63 -1.84
CA GLY A 733 -43.99 6.88 -3.27
C GLY A 733 -43.05 8.05 -3.61
N SER A 734 -43.36 8.78 -4.69
CA SER A 734 -42.59 9.90 -5.27
C SER A 734 -41.34 9.51 -6.07
N TYR A 735 -40.64 10.51 -6.61
CA TYR A 735 -39.60 10.42 -7.63
C TYR A 735 -38.57 9.30 -7.41
N GLU A 736 -37.90 9.26 -6.26
CA GLU A 736 -36.80 8.33 -6.03
C GLU A 736 -37.26 6.87 -6.03
N THR A 737 -38.46 6.60 -5.53
CA THR A 737 -39.06 5.24 -5.54
C THR A 737 -39.52 4.85 -6.95
N VAL A 738 -40.01 5.83 -7.72
CA VAL A 738 -40.33 5.66 -9.14
C VAL A 738 -39.07 5.41 -9.95
N ASN A 739 -37.91 5.97 -9.58
CA ASN A 739 -36.64 5.79 -10.27
C ASN A 739 -35.76 4.67 -9.67
N SER A 740 -36.18 4.01 -8.59
CA SER A 740 -35.42 2.92 -7.99
C SER A 740 -35.54 1.62 -8.79
N ARG A 741 -34.44 0.87 -8.86
CA ARG A 741 -34.40 -0.47 -9.49
C ARG A 741 -34.72 -1.57 -8.49
N VAL A 742 -34.23 -1.41 -7.26
CA VAL A 742 -34.44 -2.37 -6.17
C VAL A 742 -35.89 -2.33 -5.70
N ALA A 743 -36.37 -3.48 -5.25
CA ALA A 743 -37.66 -3.61 -4.59
C ALA A 743 -37.56 -3.17 -3.11
N PRO A 744 -38.71 -2.90 -2.46
CA PRO A 744 -38.73 -2.51 -1.04
C PRO A 744 -37.98 -3.51 -0.14
N GLY A 745 -37.18 -3.00 0.78
CA GLY A 745 -36.32 -3.82 1.64
C GLY A 745 -34.89 -4.01 1.13
N GLY A 746 -34.58 -3.67 -0.13
CA GLY A 746 -33.23 -3.79 -0.68
C GLY A 746 -32.21 -2.88 0.00
N GLY A 747 -32.61 -1.65 0.33
CA GLY A 747 -31.76 -0.69 1.04
C GLY A 747 -31.43 -1.12 2.47
N GLU A 748 -32.41 -1.64 3.21
CA GLU A 748 -32.19 -2.16 4.56
C GLU A 748 -31.23 -3.34 4.55
N ARG A 749 -31.39 -4.31 3.63
CA ARG A 749 -30.45 -5.44 3.51
C ARG A 749 -29.01 -5.01 3.23
N MET A 750 -28.84 -3.96 2.42
CA MET A 750 -27.52 -3.39 2.14
C MET A 750 -26.92 -2.71 3.38
N ALA A 751 -27.74 -2.00 4.16
CA ALA A 751 -27.32 -1.38 5.42
C ALA A 751 -26.94 -2.44 6.47
N ASP A 752 -27.73 -3.51 6.60
CA ASP A 752 -27.43 -4.62 7.51
C ASP A 752 -26.07 -5.27 7.18
N ALA A 753 -25.80 -5.52 5.90
CA ALA A 753 -24.51 -6.05 5.47
C ALA A 753 -23.33 -5.10 5.77
N ALA A 754 -23.53 -3.78 5.66
CA ALA A 754 -22.51 -2.81 6.04
C ALA A 754 -22.21 -2.86 7.55
N ILE A 755 -23.26 -3.00 8.38
CA ILE A 755 -23.13 -3.11 9.83
C ILE A 755 -22.40 -4.40 10.22
N GLU A 756 -22.75 -5.54 9.60
CA GLU A 756 -22.07 -6.81 9.82
C GLU A 756 -20.57 -6.74 9.49
N LEU A 757 -20.20 -6.10 8.37
CA LEU A 757 -18.80 -5.90 7.99
C LEU A 757 -18.05 -4.96 8.95
N LEU A 758 -18.71 -3.92 9.46
CA LEU A 758 -18.13 -3.04 10.47
C LEU A 758 -17.84 -3.81 11.78
N VAL A 759 -18.78 -4.63 12.24
CA VAL A 759 -18.60 -5.49 13.42
C VAL A 759 -17.48 -6.51 13.17
N GLN A 760 -17.43 -7.14 11.99
CA GLN A 760 -16.36 -8.07 11.62
C GLN A 760 -14.97 -7.43 11.69
N LEU A 761 -14.83 -6.17 11.28
CA LEU A 761 -13.56 -5.46 11.29
C LEU A 761 -13.24 -4.80 12.64
N ALA A 762 -14.16 -4.78 13.58
CA ALA A 762 -13.94 -4.18 14.89
C ALA A 762 -12.80 -4.89 15.64
N PRO A 763 -12.03 -4.18 16.48
CA PRO A 763 -10.97 -4.79 17.28
C PRO A 763 -11.55 -5.82 18.28
N ALA A 764 -10.82 -6.93 18.51
CA ALA A 764 -11.22 -7.96 19.47
C ALA A 764 -11.39 -7.35 20.88
N GLY A 765 -12.59 -7.46 21.45
CA GLY A 765 -12.96 -6.87 22.74
C GLY A 765 -14.10 -5.84 22.70
N THR A 766 -14.69 -5.59 21.52
CA THR A 766 -15.86 -4.70 21.35
C THR A 766 -17.21 -5.44 21.34
N GLU A 767 -17.27 -6.68 21.82
CA GLU A 767 -18.55 -7.37 22.04
C GLU A 767 -19.27 -6.75 23.26
N GLY A 768 -20.24 -5.88 22.97
CA GLY A 768 -21.32 -5.51 23.88
C GLY A 768 -21.03 -4.35 24.85
N THR A 769 -21.42 -3.15 24.42
CA THR A 769 -21.98 -2.13 25.33
C THR A 769 -23.31 -1.65 24.78
#